data_AF-A0A954WS34-F1
#
_entry.id   AF-A0A954WS34-F1
#
_cell.length_a   1.000
_cell.length_b   1.000
_cell.length_c   1.000
_cell.angle_alpha   90.00
_cell.angle_beta   90.00
_cell.angle_gamma   90.00
#
_symmetry.space_group_name_H-M   'P 1'
#
loop_
_entity.id
_entity.type
_entity.pdbx_description
1 polymer ?
#
loop_
_entity_poly.entity_id
_entity_poly.type
_entity_poly.pdbx_seq_one_letter_code
_entity_poly.pdbx_strand_id
1 'polypeptide(L)'
;MNKVLNRLIPVLLVASVVLFAAKTAGAQVRFSDSLLKKNDDWFRSDEAKAIADSVIQYQSPQGGWPKSTNLAKPPKSLNDIPPPDRGRANSFDNDATTVPMKFLARITHATGEAKYEESFLRGLDYMLAAQYPNGGWPQFWPLRKGYYSQITYNDGAMIRVMEVVRDVAKGDAPYDFVDAERRAKADKAFQLGVECILKTQIRQNGKLTAWCAQHDAKTLEPTWARAYEPPSLSGGESVGIIRFLMEIEEPTDEIVAAIEGAVEWVRSVEMRGWRQERVKNDDGRSERKLVADPEADSLWARFYELKTNRPLYLDRDSKFRYDYSEISYERRSGYSYHGSWGSSLLEIDYPRWREKHAAKVARASVPTAYGARHRVIVSTDIGGTDPDDFQSMVHLLVYADVLDIEGLISSPFGDGRTQAILDVIDCYEKDFPNLKTHSDKYPTPDTLRAITKQGETDRAPYTGIRKATEGSKWLVECARRDDPRPLHVLVWGGIEDLAQALHDAPDILSKLRVYWIGGPNKKWAPDVYQYIVENHPKLWIIESNAAYRGWFTGGNQSGDWGNQRFVAKHVKGKGALGDFFVEQKADVKMGDTPSVGWLLKGKPNDPTQPGWGGSYVRAWERPYLLLDRMPVKADRIEAFGILELMLPVKRLPENPEAVLKVENQELVGHFEGDGTVRFRFCPKAAKRYDFKIAGNVPSLDGKTGTITAYIPSPEVAKSPSHKLPHWWTDDLSPDTAEGSHSGAKTVSRWREEFLGDFGKRMLRCSQPAATNTRTRVIVTSDGEIDDECSMVRFLLYANEWDIEAIVTSSSQYHWQGHKWAGDDWTEPYLGAYEQVFPNLVKHDTKFPTPEYLKSRTALGNVKSEGDTESETDGSRLIVKVLLDESDDRPIWLQAWGGPNTIARALKTIEEKHLDKMATVAKKLRFFFIWEQDDTYQKYIRPSWGKYSIPTIVSDQFVAFAYHWEKILPKQTHSVLRRDWMNRNILQNHGPLCSLYKAHDDGRFRSEGDSPAFMHTIPTGLRSTESPDWGGWGGRYVRVRENTWLDPVLETGYEYPAGRWYTSNAWGRSRMRKGIDNDEELATYLKPMWRWVDAIQHDFASRADWCVKPYDQANHPPLVKLSHGVNLQVRPGDRVSLDAKGTGDPDGDALTYRWWQHEEADSAESNVVINDADAQQASFVVPRESGKKVHIILEVKDKGTPALSRYQRVVCNIE
;
A
#
# COMPACT_ATOMS: atom_id res chain seq x y z
N MET A 1 28.35 64.67 -19.58
CA MET A 1 27.44 65.84 -19.53
C MET A 1 26.62 65.77 -18.25
N ASN A 2 26.95 66.69 -17.33
CA ASN A 2 26.23 67.25 -16.16
C ASN A 2 25.25 66.33 -15.38
N LYS A 3 25.52 65.88 -14.14
CA LYS A 3 25.64 66.58 -12.83
C LYS A 3 24.45 67.50 -12.45
N VAL A 4 24.01 67.32 -11.19
CA VAL A 4 23.21 68.20 -10.28
C VAL A 4 21.68 67.92 -10.28
N LEU A 5 21.13 67.20 -9.28
CA LEU A 5 20.69 67.60 -7.92
C LEU A 5 19.23 68.14 -7.86
N ASN A 6 18.37 67.38 -7.19
CA ASN A 6 17.47 67.78 -6.09
C ASN A 6 16.49 68.99 -6.20
N ARG A 7 15.25 68.70 -5.71
CA ARG A 7 14.35 69.52 -4.86
C ARG A 7 13.23 70.38 -5.50
N LEU A 8 12.05 70.24 -4.86
CA LEU A 8 10.86 71.14 -4.74
C LEU A 8 9.86 71.10 -5.94
N ILE A 9 8.61 70.60 -5.84
CA ILE A 9 7.40 71.05 -5.06
C ILE A 9 6.94 72.47 -5.53
N PRO A 10 5.65 72.87 -5.61
CA PRO A 10 4.33 72.31 -5.99
C PRO A 10 3.53 73.26 -6.97
N VAL A 11 2.20 73.15 -7.02
CA VAL A 11 1.20 74.13 -7.55
C VAL A 11 0.93 74.15 -9.06
N LEU A 12 0.06 73.23 -9.47
CA LEU A 12 -1.06 73.53 -10.38
C LEU A 12 -2.29 72.81 -9.83
N LEU A 13 -2.64 73.20 -8.60
CA LEU A 13 -3.91 72.97 -7.94
C LEU A 13 -4.76 74.23 -8.18
N VAL A 14 -6.09 74.07 -8.27
CA VAL A 14 -7.12 75.14 -8.31
C VAL A 14 -7.45 75.71 -9.71
N ALA A 15 -8.19 74.95 -10.54
CA ALA A 15 -9.14 75.54 -11.51
C ALA A 15 -10.20 74.57 -12.07
N SER A 16 -10.07 73.25 -11.89
CA SER A 16 -11.08 72.28 -12.35
C SER A 16 -11.88 71.62 -11.21
N VAL A 17 -11.79 72.18 -10.00
CA VAL A 17 -12.44 71.70 -8.77
C VAL A 17 -13.94 72.05 -8.67
N VAL A 18 -14.57 72.70 -9.66
CA VAL A 18 -15.97 73.20 -9.51
C VAL A 18 -16.99 72.64 -10.53
N LEU A 19 -16.63 71.73 -11.45
CA LEU A 19 -17.60 71.19 -12.43
C LEU A 19 -17.72 69.67 -12.52
N PHE A 20 -17.26 68.93 -11.52
CA PHE A 20 -17.66 67.53 -11.31
C PHE A 20 -18.19 67.24 -9.88
N ALA A 21 -18.59 68.28 -9.16
CA ALA A 21 -19.43 68.17 -7.97
C ALA A 21 -20.93 68.14 -8.36
N ALA A 22 -21.33 67.22 -9.23
CA ALA A 22 -22.73 66.89 -9.48
C ALA A 22 -22.88 65.64 -10.38
N LYS A 23 -22.14 64.55 -10.11
CA LYS A 23 -22.47 63.20 -10.61
C LYS A 23 -21.69 62.10 -9.87
N THR A 24 -21.69 62.11 -8.54
CA THR A 24 -21.43 60.89 -7.75
C THR A 24 -22.72 60.47 -7.07
N ALA A 25 -23.70 60.09 -7.89
CA ALA A 25 -24.80 59.25 -7.42
C ALA A 25 -24.18 57.88 -7.07
N GLY A 26 -24.01 57.65 -5.77
CA GLY A 26 -23.70 56.39 -5.07
C GLY A 26 -23.12 55.23 -5.88
N ALA A 27 -21.80 55.13 -5.98
CA ALA A 27 -21.18 53.83 -6.18
C ALA A 27 -21.40 53.02 -4.89
N GLN A 28 -22.24 51.98 -4.96
CA GLN A 28 -22.48 51.10 -3.81
C GLN A 28 -21.18 50.39 -3.40
N VAL A 29 -20.78 50.49 -2.14
CA VAL A 29 -19.72 49.64 -1.57
C VAL A 29 -20.13 48.17 -1.73
N ARG A 30 -19.27 47.38 -2.38
CA ARG A 30 -19.48 45.95 -2.64
C ARG A 30 -18.59 45.15 -1.69
N PHE A 31 -19.20 44.27 -0.90
CA PHE A 31 -18.45 43.35 -0.05
C PHE A 31 -17.67 42.34 -0.90
N SER A 32 -16.34 42.38 -0.77
CA SER A 32 -15.39 41.55 -1.53
C SER A 32 -14.04 41.51 -0.82
N ASP A 33 -13.15 40.63 -1.28
CA ASP A 33 -11.76 40.50 -0.83
C ASP A 33 -10.95 41.82 -0.85
N SER A 34 -11.30 42.76 -1.72
CA SER A 34 -10.66 44.09 -1.80
C SER A 34 -10.72 44.88 -0.48
N LEU A 35 -11.74 44.66 0.34
CA LEU A 35 -11.86 45.28 1.66
C LEU A 35 -10.79 44.77 2.62
N LEU A 36 -10.35 43.52 2.44
CA LEU A 36 -9.26 42.91 3.20
C LEU A 36 -7.89 43.53 2.90
N LYS A 37 -7.77 44.46 1.93
CA LYS A 37 -6.52 45.17 1.59
C LYS A 37 -6.41 46.55 2.25
N LYS A 38 -7.45 47.01 2.95
CA LYS A 38 -7.43 48.28 3.71
C LYS A 38 -6.45 48.20 4.88
N ASN A 39 -5.94 49.32 5.37
CA ASN A 39 -5.07 49.33 6.55
C ASN A 39 -5.88 49.24 7.86
N ASP A 40 -5.21 49.02 8.99
CA ASP A 40 -5.89 48.82 10.27
C ASP A 40 -6.63 50.07 10.76
N ASP A 41 -6.17 51.27 10.39
CA ASP A 41 -6.87 52.53 10.70
C ASP A 41 -8.25 52.58 10.05
N TRP A 42 -8.40 52.07 8.82
CA TRP A 42 -9.70 51.95 8.19
C TRP A 42 -10.58 50.93 8.94
N PHE A 43 -10.03 49.82 9.43
CA PHE A 43 -10.78 48.85 10.24
C PHE A 43 -11.25 49.42 11.60
N ARG A 44 -10.63 50.51 12.09
CA ARG A 44 -11.09 51.25 13.27
C ARG A 44 -12.17 52.29 12.97
N SER A 45 -12.42 52.60 11.69
CA SER A 45 -13.39 53.61 11.29
C SER A 45 -14.85 53.18 11.48
N ASP A 46 -15.75 54.16 11.61
CA ASP A 46 -17.19 53.92 11.68
C ASP A 46 -17.74 53.22 10.42
N GLU A 47 -17.12 53.46 9.26
CA GLU A 47 -17.51 52.78 8.01
C GLU A 47 -17.25 51.27 8.08
N ALA A 48 -16.06 50.86 8.53
CA ALA A 48 -15.72 49.44 8.67
C ALA A 48 -16.56 48.75 9.74
N LYS A 49 -16.84 49.43 10.86
CA LYS A 49 -17.74 48.94 11.91
C LYS A 49 -19.17 48.75 11.42
N ALA A 50 -19.71 49.72 10.66
CA ALA A 50 -21.04 49.60 10.06
C ALA A 50 -21.13 48.43 9.07
N ILE A 51 -20.05 48.16 8.32
CA ILE A 51 -19.96 46.99 7.44
C ILE A 51 -19.90 45.69 8.28
N ALA A 52 -19.10 45.63 9.34
CA ALA A 52 -19.02 44.46 10.21
C ALA A 52 -20.35 44.15 10.90
N ASP A 53 -21.04 45.18 11.40
CA ASP A 53 -22.38 45.07 12.00
C ASP A 53 -23.41 44.54 11.00
N SER A 54 -23.26 44.88 9.72
CA SER A 54 -24.05 44.29 8.65
C SER A 54 -23.66 42.83 8.38
N VAL A 55 -22.37 42.50 8.34
CA VAL A 55 -21.87 41.13 8.11
C VAL A 55 -22.40 40.15 9.16
N ILE A 56 -22.35 40.50 10.46
CA ILE A 56 -22.81 39.62 11.53
C ILE A 56 -24.33 39.38 11.48
N GLN A 57 -25.13 40.33 10.95
CA GLN A 57 -26.58 40.15 10.77
C GLN A 57 -26.94 39.09 9.73
N TYR A 58 -26.03 38.81 8.78
CA TYR A 58 -26.21 37.76 7.77
C TYR A 58 -25.68 36.39 8.22
N GLN A 59 -25.02 36.29 9.38
CA GLN A 59 -24.50 35.01 9.87
C GLN A 59 -25.67 34.12 10.31
N SER A 60 -25.73 32.90 9.79
CA SER A 60 -26.79 31.95 10.17
C SER A 60 -26.62 31.45 11.60
N PRO A 61 -27.65 30.80 12.19
CA PRO A 61 -27.52 30.14 13.48
C PRO A 61 -26.38 29.10 13.51
N GLN A 62 -26.15 28.40 12.39
CA GLN A 62 -25.08 27.41 12.25
C GLN A 62 -23.69 28.04 12.20
N GLY A 63 -23.57 29.33 11.83
CA GLY A 63 -22.29 30.07 11.80
C GLY A 63 -21.78 30.42 10.40
N GLY A 64 -22.44 29.95 9.33
CA GLY A 64 -22.06 30.23 7.93
C GLY A 64 -22.72 31.48 7.34
N TRP A 65 -22.26 31.89 6.14
CA TRP A 65 -22.78 33.06 5.41
C TRP A 65 -23.34 32.70 4.02
N PRO A 66 -24.25 33.53 3.48
CA PRO A 66 -24.82 33.32 2.16
C PRO A 66 -23.87 33.75 1.03
N LYS A 67 -23.89 33.00 -0.08
CA LYS A 67 -23.15 33.34 -1.32
C LYS A 67 -23.85 34.40 -2.16
N SER A 68 -23.07 35.11 -2.98
CA SER A 68 -23.57 36.12 -3.93
C SER A 68 -24.47 37.19 -3.30
N THR A 69 -24.17 37.59 -2.05
CA THR A 69 -24.92 38.61 -1.29
C THR A 69 -23.98 39.75 -0.92
N ASN A 70 -24.40 41.01 -1.10
CA ASN A 70 -23.59 42.15 -0.70
C ASN A 70 -23.73 42.40 0.81
N LEU A 71 -22.78 41.89 1.60
CA LEU A 71 -22.80 41.99 3.06
C LEU A 71 -22.43 43.37 3.61
N ALA A 72 -22.05 44.33 2.75
CA ALA A 72 -21.73 45.70 3.15
C ALA A 72 -22.98 46.55 3.43
N LYS A 73 -24.18 46.00 3.26
CA LYS A 73 -25.45 46.66 3.54
C LYS A 73 -26.32 45.79 4.43
N PRO A 74 -26.88 46.31 5.53
CA PRO A 74 -27.71 45.51 6.42
C PRO A 74 -28.97 45.02 5.69
N PRO A 75 -29.50 43.84 6.07
CA PRO A 75 -30.76 43.34 5.55
C PRO A 75 -31.89 44.33 5.88
N LYS A 76 -32.80 44.59 4.93
CA LYS A 76 -33.94 45.48 5.16
C LYS A 76 -35.07 44.77 5.93
N SER A 77 -35.10 43.44 5.86
CA SER A 77 -36.03 42.57 6.57
C SER A 77 -35.41 41.18 6.79
N LEU A 78 -35.99 40.38 7.68
CA LEU A 78 -35.58 38.98 7.89
C LEU A 78 -35.64 38.13 6.60
N ASN A 79 -36.48 38.51 5.64
CA ASN A 79 -36.59 37.82 4.34
C ASN A 79 -35.39 38.07 3.41
N ASP A 80 -34.57 39.09 3.69
CA ASP A 80 -33.34 39.35 2.93
C ASP A 80 -32.18 38.41 3.35
N ILE A 81 -32.33 37.72 4.49
CA ILE A 81 -31.41 36.69 4.95
C ILE A 81 -31.92 35.34 4.43
N PRO A 82 -31.16 34.66 3.54
CA PRO A 82 -31.60 33.37 3.01
C PRO A 82 -31.76 32.34 4.14
N PRO A 83 -32.86 31.57 4.18
CA PRO A 83 -33.05 30.56 5.22
C PRO A 83 -31.99 29.45 5.12
N PRO A 84 -31.55 28.86 6.25
CA PRO A 84 -30.36 27.99 6.31
C PRO A 84 -30.37 26.80 5.34
N ASP A 85 -31.56 26.26 5.05
CA ASP A 85 -31.78 25.05 4.25
C ASP A 85 -32.06 25.31 2.76
N ARG A 86 -32.15 26.58 2.31
CA ARG A 86 -32.50 26.91 0.91
C ARG A 86 -31.60 27.96 0.27
N GLY A 87 -31.67 28.02 -1.05
CA GLY A 87 -31.13 29.11 -1.85
C GLY A 87 -29.62 29.32 -1.64
N ARG A 88 -29.23 30.53 -1.27
CA ARG A 88 -27.84 30.98 -1.19
C ARG A 88 -27.20 30.84 0.19
N ALA A 89 -27.91 30.40 1.24
CA ALA A 89 -27.39 30.32 2.61
C ALA A 89 -26.25 29.31 2.77
N ASN A 90 -25.36 29.55 3.75
CA ASN A 90 -24.41 28.57 4.31
C ASN A 90 -23.56 27.83 3.28
N SER A 91 -22.77 28.59 2.51
CA SER A 91 -21.91 28.05 1.45
C SER A 91 -20.45 28.41 1.66
N PHE A 92 -19.57 27.65 1.01
CA PHE A 92 -18.16 28.01 0.79
C PHE A 92 -17.87 28.48 -0.64
N ASP A 93 -18.88 28.45 -1.50
CA ASP A 93 -18.83 28.88 -2.90
C ASP A 93 -18.91 30.41 -3.03
N ASN A 94 -18.26 30.98 -4.05
CA ASN A 94 -18.25 32.43 -4.35
C ASN A 94 -17.99 33.32 -3.11
N ASP A 95 -16.85 33.12 -2.45
CA ASP A 95 -16.37 33.89 -1.29
C ASP A 95 -17.20 33.79 -0.01
N ALA A 96 -18.29 33.02 -0.04
CA ALA A 96 -19.16 32.82 1.10
C ALA A 96 -18.40 32.18 2.27
N THR A 97 -18.74 32.64 3.47
CA THR A 97 -18.12 32.26 4.76
C THR A 97 -16.65 32.66 4.90
N THR A 98 -15.79 32.37 3.93
CA THR A 98 -14.34 32.60 4.01
C THR A 98 -13.93 34.08 4.01
N VAL A 99 -14.50 34.92 3.13
CA VAL A 99 -14.20 36.38 3.13
C VAL A 99 -14.78 37.10 4.36
N PRO A 100 -16.04 36.84 4.77
CA PRO A 100 -16.56 37.32 6.06
C PRO A 100 -15.67 36.96 7.24
N MET A 101 -15.18 35.72 7.30
CA MET A 101 -14.26 35.26 8.34
C MET A 101 -12.96 36.07 8.36
N LYS A 102 -12.31 36.25 7.20
CA LYS A 102 -11.09 37.09 7.11
C LYS A 102 -11.37 38.54 7.51
N PHE A 103 -12.52 39.10 7.15
CA PHE A 103 -12.91 40.46 7.52
C PHE A 103 -13.15 40.60 9.03
N LEU A 104 -13.86 39.63 9.64
CA LEU A 104 -14.13 39.59 11.07
C LEU A 104 -12.86 39.43 11.90
N ALA A 105 -11.90 38.62 11.45
CA ALA A 105 -10.59 38.52 12.11
C ALA A 105 -9.88 39.89 12.14
N ARG A 106 -9.81 40.58 10.99
CA ARG A 106 -9.15 41.89 10.88
C ARG A 106 -9.82 42.96 11.74
N ILE A 107 -11.15 43.04 11.75
CA ILE A 107 -11.83 44.04 12.58
C ILE A 107 -11.75 43.72 14.08
N THR A 108 -11.76 42.43 14.44
CA THR A 108 -11.56 41.99 15.83
C THR A 108 -10.17 42.38 16.31
N HIS A 109 -9.14 42.07 15.52
CA HIS A 109 -7.77 42.47 15.82
C HIS A 109 -7.60 44.00 15.93
N ALA A 110 -8.24 44.76 15.05
CA ALA A 110 -8.11 46.23 15.04
C ALA A 110 -8.86 46.93 16.19
N THR A 111 -9.99 46.37 16.65
CA THR A 111 -10.92 47.04 17.59
C THR A 111 -11.04 46.37 18.96
N GLY A 112 -10.81 45.06 19.06
CA GLY A 112 -11.04 44.28 20.28
C GLY A 112 -12.50 44.10 20.68
N GLU A 113 -13.47 44.40 19.80
CA GLU A 113 -14.89 44.32 20.13
C GLU A 113 -15.40 42.86 20.16
N ALA A 114 -15.87 42.41 21.32
CA ALA A 114 -16.28 41.02 21.59
C ALA A 114 -17.35 40.45 20.63
N LYS A 115 -18.25 41.29 20.09
CA LYS A 115 -19.28 40.83 19.14
C LYS A 115 -18.72 40.30 17.82
N TYR A 116 -17.58 40.84 17.37
CA TYR A 116 -16.93 40.38 16.14
C TYR A 116 -16.12 39.11 16.39
N GLU A 117 -15.47 39.02 17.56
CA GLU A 117 -14.80 37.82 18.04
C GLU A 117 -15.80 36.65 18.13
N GLU A 118 -16.94 36.84 18.80
CA GLU A 118 -17.97 35.81 18.96
C GLU A 118 -18.49 35.32 17.59
N SER A 119 -18.74 36.25 16.66
CA SER A 119 -19.18 35.91 15.31
C SER A 119 -18.10 35.12 14.54
N PHE A 120 -16.83 35.52 14.67
CA PHE A 120 -15.71 34.78 14.08
C PHE A 120 -15.60 33.36 14.65
N LEU A 121 -15.61 33.21 15.98
CA LEU A 121 -15.48 31.89 16.63
C LEU A 121 -16.62 30.94 16.23
N ARG A 122 -17.85 31.44 16.12
CA ARG A 122 -18.98 30.66 15.58
C ARG A 122 -18.77 30.24 14.13
N GLY A 123 -18.19 31.10 13.31
CA GLY A 123 -17.85 30.77 11.92
C GLY A 123 -16.71 29.77 11.80
N LEU A 124 -15.73 29.81 12.70
CA LEU A 124 -14.65 28.83 12.77
C LEU A 124 -15.20 27.45 13.18
N ASP A 125 -16.05 27.40 14.21
CA ASP A 125 -16.69 26.16 14.65
C ASP A 125 -17.58 25.55 13.54
N TYR A 126 -18.28 26.39 12.76
CA TYR A 126 -19.01 25.99 11.56
C TYR A 126 -18.09 25.35 10.51
N MET A 127 -16.94 25.97 10.22
CA MET A 127 -15.97 25.45 9.26
C MET A 127 -15.41 24.10 9.70
N LEU A 128 -15.07 23.95 10.98
CA LEU A 128 -14.55 22.70 11.55
C LEU A 128 -15.61 21.59 11.54
N ALA A 129 -16.87 21.91 11.88
CA ALA A 129 -17.96 20.95 11.87
C ALA A 129 -18.38 20.49 10.46
N ALA A 130 -18.08 21.31 9.44
CA ALA A 130 -18.37 20.99 8.05
C ALA A 130 -17.38 20.00 7.41
N GLN A 131 -16.22 19.76 8.02
CA GLN A 131 -15.19 18.89 7.47
C GLN A 131 -15.63 17.42 7.54
N TYR A 132 -15.43 16.69 6.44
CA TYR A 132 -15.61 15.24 6.41
C TYR A 132 -14.50 14.50 7.18
N PRO A 133 -14.74 13.27 7.67
CA PRO A 133 -13.69 12.47 8.32
C PRO A 133 -12.45 12.21 7.46
N ASN A 134 -12.58 12.22 6.13
CA ASN A 134 -11.48 12.08 5.18
C ASN A 134 -10.78 13.41 4.84
N GLY A 135 -11.15 14.51 5.50
CA GLY A 135 -10.50 15.81 5.42
C GLY A 135 -11.10 16.78 4.40
N GLY A 136 -12.01 16.35 3.53
CA GLY A 136 -12.61 17.23 2.52
C GLY A 136 -13.71 18.15 3.06
N TRP A 137 -14.09 19.17 2.28
CA TRP A 137 -15.21 20.07 2.59
C TRP A 137 -16.29 20.07 1.50
N PRO A 138 -17.59 20.08 1.89
CA PRO A 138 -18.70 20.21 0.96
C PRO A 138 -18.82 21.64 0.39
N GLN A 139 -19.64 21.84 -0.63
CA GLN A 139 -19.97 23.19 -1.12
C GLN A 139 -20.92 23.94 -0.17
N PHE A 140 -21.80 23.20 0.53
CA PHE A 140 -22.78 23.71 1.48
C PHE A 140 -22.82 22.85 2.74
N TRP A 141 -22.93 23.48 3.91
CA TRP A 141 -23.13 22.77 5.18
C TRP A 141 -24.17 23.49 6.05
N PRO A 142 -25.19 22.83 6.62
CA PRO A 142 -25.49 21.39 6.56
C PRO A 142 -25.68 20.85 5.14
N LEU A 143 -25.43 19.55 4.99
CA LEU A 143 -25.34 18.92 3.67
C LEU A 143 -26.65 19.03 2.88
N ARG A 144 -26.52 19.32 1.59
CA ARG A 144 -27.63 19.37 0.63
C ARG A 144 -27.50 18.22 -0.35
N LYS A 145 -28.63 17.61 -0.74
CA LYS A 145 -28.67 16.50 -1.69
C LYS A 145 -28.13 16.92 -3.06
N GLY A 146 -27.33 16.05 -3.68
CA GLY A 146 -26.73 16.26 -5.00
C GLY A 146 -25.26 16.67 -4.90
N TYR A 147 -24.72 17.29 -5.95
CA TYR A 147 -23.28 17.63 -6.01
C TYR A 147 -22.82 18.59 -4.90
N TYR A 148 -23.73 19.28 -4.23
CA TYR A 148 -23.44 20.21 -3.14
C TYR A 148 -22.75 19.55 -1.93
N SER A 149 -22.93 18.23 -1.75
CA SER A 149 -22.32 17.45 -0.68
C SER A 149 -21.03 16.73 -1.10
N GLN A 150 -20.45 17.10 -2.24
CA GLN A 150 -19.19 16.53 -2.69
C GLN A 150 -18.00 17.37 -2.22
N ILE A 151 -16.81 16.79 -2.16
CA ILE A 151 -15.58 17.51 -1.86
C ILE A 151 -15.39 18.55 -2.97
N THR A 152 -15.43 19.83 -2.61
CA THR A 152 -15.60 20.90 -3.60
C THR A 152 -14.36 21.78 -3.70
N TYR A 153 -13.54 21.56 -4.72
CA TYR A 153 -12.48 22.49 -5.11
C TYR A 153 -12.98 23.64 -5.96
N ASN A 154 -14.08 23.44 -6.70
CA ASN A 154 -14.68 24.39 -7.63
C ASN A 154 -14.76 25.82 -7.08
N ASP A 155 -14.36 26.77 -7.94
CA ASP A 155 -14.25 28.19 -7.64
C ASP A 155 -13.40 28.44 -6.37
N GLY A 156 -12.41 27.59 -6.08
CA GLY A 156 -11.52 27.67 -4.90
C GLY A 156 -12.17 27.45 -3.54
N ALA A 157 -13.35 26.83 -3.46
CA ALA A 157 -14.14 26.74 -2.22
C ALA A 157 -13.38 26.07 -1.05
N MET A 158 -12.94 24.82 -1.21
CA MET A 158 -12.16 24.13 -0.17
C MET A 158 -10.81 24.81 0.08
N ILE A 159 -10.14 25.34 -0.94
CA ILE A 159 -8.83 25.99 -0.78
C ILE A 159 -8.92 27.23 0.11
N ARG A 160 -9.92 28.09 -0.07
CA ARG A 160 -10.12 29.24 0.82
C ARG A 160 -10.49 28.86 2.25
N VAL A 161 -11.20 27.74 2.44
CA VAL A 161 -11.44 27.18 3.78
C VAL A 161 -10.12 26.79 4.42
N MET A 162 -9.29 26.08 3.66
CA MET A 162 -7.96 25.62 4.11
C MET A 162 -7.01 26.77 4.45
N GLU A 163 -7.03 27.87 3.69
CA GLU A 163 -6.28 29.09 4.02
C GLU A 163 -6.67 29.65 5.40
N VAL A 164 -7.97 29.77 5.67
CA VAL A 164 -8.46 30.33 6.95
C VAL A 164 -8.08 29.42 8.12
N VAL A 165 -8.29 28.10 8.02
CA VAL A 165 -7.93 27.18 9.13
C VAL A 165 -6.42 27.10 9.33
N ARG A 166 -5.62 27.20 8.26
CA ARG A 166 -4.16 27.30 8.35
C ARG A 166 -3.73 28.55 9.11
N ASP A 167 -4.28 29.71 8.74
CA ASP A 167 -3.87 30.98 9.32
C ASP A 167 -4.32 31.09 10.79
N VAL A 168 -5.49 30.52 11.13
CA VAL A 168 -5.91 30.32 12.53
C VAL A 168 -4.96 29.39 13.28
N ALA A 169 -4.56 28.26 12.69
CA ALA A 169 -3.65 27.31 13.32
C ALA A 169 -2.29 27.94 13.67
N LYS A 170 -1.76 28.82 12.80
CA LYS A 170 -0.54 29.59 13.06
C LYS A 170 -0.69 30.53 14.25
N GLY A 171 -1.88 31.11 14.44
CA GLY A 171 -2.17 32.00 15.57
C GLY A 171 -1.50 33.37 15.48
N ASP A 172 -0.96 33.74 14.32
CA ASP A 172 -0.44 35.08 14.06
C ASP A 172 -1.59 36.09 13.92
N ALA A 173 -1.31 37.37 14.17
CA ALA A 173 -2.26 38.44 13.86
C ALA A 173 -2.73 38.34 12.39
N PRO A 174 -4.05 38.44 12.10
CA PRO A 174 -5.11 38.90 13.00
C PRO A 174 -5.87 37.79 13.77
N TYR A 175 -5.34 36.57 13.88
CA TYR A 175 -5.99 35.40 14.48
C TYR A 175 -5.50 35.08 15.91
N ASP A 176 -4.66 35.94 16.48
CA ASP A 176 -4.01 35.80 17.78
C ASP A 176 -5.01 35.71 18.96
N PHE A 177 -6.24 36.19 18.77
CA PHE A 177 -7.33 36.11 19.75
C PHE A 177 -7.98 34.73 19.86
N VAL A 178 -7.78 33.82 18.89
CA VAL A 178 -8.42 32.49 18.89
C VAL A 178 -7.77 31.59 19.94
N ASP A 179 -8.55 30.91 20.78
CA ASP A 179 -8.03 30.07 21.85
C ASP A 179 -7.21 28.85 21.34
N ALA A 180 -6.33 28.33 22.20
CA ALA A 180 -5.41 27.25 21.84
C ALA A 180 -6.11 25.94 21.44
N GLU A 181 -7.30 25.65 22.01
CA GLU A 181 -8.06 24.44 21.67
C GLU A 181 -8.56 24.50 20.24
N ARG A 182 -9.14 25.64 19.84
CA ARG A 182 -9.59 25.87 18.46
C ARG A 182 -8.43 25.93 17.47
N ARG A 183 -7.29 26.52 17.84
CA ARG A 183 -6.08 26.49 17.00
C ARG A 183 -5.58 25.06 16.76
N ALA A 184 -5.58 24.21 17.79
CA ALA A 184 -5.20 22.80 17.65
C ALA A 184 -6.20 22.02 16.76
N LYS A 185 -7.51 22.30 16.87
CA LYS A 185 -8.52 21.71 15.98
C LYS A 185 -8.34 22.19 14.53
N ALA A 186 -8.02 23.47 14.34
CA ALA A 186 -7.75 24.05 13.02
C ALA A 186 -6.48 23.45 12.38
N ASP A 187 -5.41 23.23 13.16
CA ASP A 187 -4.21 22.54 12.67
C ASP A 187 -4.54 21.10 12.24
N LYS A 188 -5.23 20.34 13.08
CA LYS A 188 -5.69 18.98 12.72
C LYS A 188 -6.55 18.98 11.46
N ALA A 189 -7.50 19.92 11.35
CA ALA A 189 -8.35 20.05 10.17
C ALA A 189 -7.53 20.39 8.91
N PHE A 190 -6.54 21.27 9.03
CA PHE A 190 -5.63 21.61 7.94
C PHE A 190 -4.83 20.39 7.46
N GLN A 191 -4.23 19.62 8.38
CA GLN A 191 -3.47 18.41 8.02
C GLN A 191 -4.34 17.38 7.29
N LEU A 192 -5.56 17.12 7.79
CA LEU A 192 -6.53 16.24 7.12
C LEU A 192 -6.94 16.78 5.75
N GLY A 193 -7.10 18.09 5.60
CA GLY A 193 -7.39 18.73 4.31
C GLY A 193 -6.26 18.54 3.29
N VAL A 194 -5.00 18.63 3.73
CA VAL A 194 -3.84 18.36 2.87
C VAL A 194 -3.82 16.89 2.45
N GLU A 195 -4.05 15.96 3.38
CA GLU A 195 -4.17 14.53 3.08
C GLU A 195 -5.29 14.25 2.06
N CYS A 196 -6.44 14.93 2.19
CA CYS A 196 -7.54 14.85 1.24
C CYS A 196 -7.13 15.31 -0.17
N ILE A 197 -6.42 16.44 -0.28
CA ILE A 197 -5.85 16.92 -1.56
C ILE A 197 -4.94 15.85 -2.17
N LEU A 198 -4.01 15.28 -1.39
CA LEU A 198 -3.08 14.26 -1.92
C LEU A 198 -3.81 12.99 -2.39
N LYS A 199 -4.81 12.53 -1.64
CA LYS A 199 -5.60 11.33 -1.99
C LYS A 199 -6.55 11.52 -3.18
N THR A 200 -7.03 12.74 -3.40
CA THR A 200 -7.90 13.07 -4.53
C THR A 200 -7.11 13.42 -5.80
N GLN A 201 -5.77 13.49 -5.74
CA GLN A 201 -4.96 13.74 -6.93
C GLN A 201 -5.08 12.58 -7.91
N ILE A 202 -5.52 12.89 -9.13
CA ILE A 202 -5.85 11.88 -10.13
C ILE A 202 -4.55 11.28 -10.68
N ARG A 203 -4.50 9.95 -10.74
CA ARG A 203 -3.41 9.19 -11.37
C ARG A 203 -3.83 8.69 -12.73
N GLN A 204 -3.00 8.93 -13.75
CA GLN A 204 -3.18 8.38 -15.09
C GLN A 204 -1.94 7.57 -15.47
N ASN A 205 -2.12 6.28 -15.75
CA ASN A 205 -1.02 5.35 -16.08
C ASN A 205 0.11 5.39 -15.04
N GLY A 206 -0.25 5.43 -13.76
CA GLY A 206 0.70 5.50 -12.64
C GLY A 206 1.31 6.88 -12.37
N LYS A 207 1.14 7.86 -13.26
CA LYS A 207 1.64 9.23 -13.08
C LYS A 207 0.64 10.12 -12.35
N LEU A 208 1.13 10.95 -11.43
CA LEU A 208 0.35 12.00 -10.79
C LEU A 208 0.00 13.08 -11.82
N THR A 209 -1.25 13.54 -11.81
CA THR A 209 -1.74 14.59 -12.71
C THR A 209 -2.34 15.73 -11.90
N ALA A 210 -3.61 16.07 -12.12
CA ALA A 210 -4.31 17.20 -11.51
C ALA A 210 -5.50 16.72 -10.66
N TRP A 211 -6.42 17.63 -10.36
CA TRP A 211 -7.65 17.35 -9.61
C TRP A 211 -8.89 17.66 -10.44
N CYS A 212 -10.00 17.03 -10.10
CA CYS A 212 -11.32 17.42 -10.58
C CYS A 212 -11.82 18.66 -9.82
N ALA A 213 -12.77 19.39 -10.40
CA ALA A 213 -13.43 20.49 -9.71
C ALA A 213 -14.23 20.00 -8.49
N GLN A 214 -14.70 18.74 -8.52
CA GLN A 214 -15.35 18.07 -7.39
C GLN A 214 -14.95 16.59 -7.34
N HIS A 215 -14.82 16.07 -6.12
CA HIS A 215 -14.56 14.67 -5.84
C HIS A 215 -15.65 14.10 -4.94
N ASP A 216 -16.01 12.83 -5.14
CA ASP A 216 -16.99 12.19 -4.29
C ASP A 216 -16.52 12.15 -2.84
N ALA A 217 -17.40 12.54 -1.90
CA ALA A 217 -17.05 12.66 -0.50
C ALA A 217 -16.77 11.31 0.20
N LYS A 218 -17.10 10.19 -0.44
CA LYS A 218 -16.80 8.84 0.07
C LYS A 218 -15.70 8.17 -0.73
N THR A 219 -15.85 8.09 -2.05
CA THR A 219 -14.93 7.31 -2.91
C THR A 219 -13.67 8.08 -3.27
N LEU A 220 -13.67 9.42 -3.10
CA LEU A 220 -12.61 10.34 -3.52
C LEU A 220 -12.43 10.45 -5.04
N GLU A 221 -13.27 9.78 -5.83
CA GLU A 221 -13.19 9.80 -7.28
C GLU A 221 -13.73 11.12 -7.88
N PRO A 222 -13.23 11.55 -9.06
CA PRO A 222 -13.83 12.66 -9.81
C PRO A 222 -15.33 12.46 -10.02
N THR A 223 -16.15 13.46 -9.71
CA THR A 223 -17.61 13.36 -9.81
C THR A 223 -18.24 14.53 -10.56
N TRP A 224 -19.52 14.39 -10.90
CA TRP A 224 -20.29 15.43 -11.60
C TRP A 224 -20.67 16.57 -10.65
N ALA A 225 -20.69 17.79 -11.19
CA ALA A 225 -21.41 18.92 -10.59
C ALA A 225 -22.68 19.27 -11.36
N ARG A 226 -22.67 20.40 -12.07
CA ARG A 226 -23.78 20.79 -12.95
C ARG A 226 -23.73 19.95 -14.22
N ALA A 227 -24.82 19.95 -14.99
CA ALA A 227 -24.95 19.17 -16.23
C ALA A 227 -23.81 19.38 -17.26
N TYR A 228 -23.06 20.49 -17.16
CA TYR A 228 -21.93 20.86 -18.02
C TYR A 228 -20.57 20.82 -17.31
N GLU A 229 -20.48 20.16 -16.15
CA GLU A 229 -19.27 20.04 -15.32
C GLU A 229 -19.05 18.57 -14.95
N PRO A 230 -18.40 17.80 -15.84
CA PRO A 230 -18.25 16.35 -15.68
C PRO A 230 -17.05 15.97 -14.80
N PRO A 231 -16.96 14.68 -14.38
CA PRO A 231 -15.72 14.07 -13.91
C PRO A 231 -14.60 14.31 -14.94
N SER A 232 -13.63 15.12 -14.57
CA SER A 232 -12.58 15.58 -15.48
C SER A 232 -11.37 16.07 -14.70
N LEU A 233 -10.23 16.25 -15.37
CA LEU A 233 -9.14 17.05 -14.82
C LEU A 233 -9.47 18.52 -15.04
N SER A 234 -9.49 19.31 -13.96
CA SER A 234 -9.82 20.72 -14.03
C SER A 234 -8.57 21.58 -14.21
N GLY A 235 -8.50 22.35 -15.29
CA GLY A 235 -7.37 23.24 -15.56
C GLY A 235 -7.25 24.35 -14.52
N GLY A 236 -8.31 25.15 -14.35
CA GLY A 236 -8.29 26.32 -13.46
C GLY A 236 -8.18 25.97 -11.97
N GLU A 237 -8.97 25.00 -11.49
CA GLU A 237 -8.99 24.66 -10.06
C GLU A 237 -7.67 24.02 -9.62
N SER A 238 -7.08 23.17 -10.47
CA SER A 238 -5.79 22.53 -10.17
C SER A 238 -4.66 23.54 -10.01
N VAL A 239 -4.64 24.63 -10.80
CA VAL A 239 -3.66 25.71 -10.62
C VAL A 239 -3.77 26.36 -9.23
N GLY A 240 -5.00 26.56 -8.74
CA GLY A 240 -5.24 27.06 -7.38
C GLY A 240 -4.73 26.11 -6.30
N ILE A 241 -4.98 24.80 -6.46
CA ILE A 241 -4.50 23.76 -5.54
C ILE A 241 -2.98 23.69 -5.53
N ILE A 242 -2.32 23.75 -6.71
CA ILE A 242 -0.86 23.76 -6.81
C ILE A 242 -0.28 24.94 -6.03
N ARG A 243 -0.79 26.16 -6.26
CA ARG A 243 -0.34 27.36 -5.55
C ARG A 243 -0.51 27.22 -4.04
N PHE A 244 -1.64 26.69 -3.60
CA PHE A 244 -1.89 26.47 -2.19
C PHE A 244 -0.88 25.48 -1.57
N LEU A 245 -0.62 24.35 -2.23
CA LEU A 245 0.40 23.39 -1.77
C LEU A 245 1.81 24.00 -1.75
N MET A 246 2.11 24.91 -2.68
CA MET A 246 3.38 25.65 -2.71
C MET A 246 3.57 26.64 -1.55
N GLU A 247 2.49 27.08 -0.91
CA GLU A 247 2.56 27.97 0.24
C GLU A 247 2.97 27.24 1.54
N ILE A 248 2.96 25.90 1.52
CA ILE A 248 3.45 25.09 2.66
C ILE A 248 4.96 25.29 2.75
N GLU A 249 5.41 25.89 3.85
CA GLU A 249 6.79 26.31 4.03
C GLU A 249 7.77 25.15 4.04
N GLU A 250 7.38 24.04 4.66
CA GLU A 250 8.16 22.81 4.73
C GLU A 250 7.38 21.66 4.09
N PRO A 251 7.28 21.60 2.75
CA PRO A 251 6.51 20.56 2.08
C PRO A 251 7.18 19.19 2.28
N THR A 252 6.36 18.15 2.45
CA THR A 252 6.80 16.75 2.49
C THR A 252 7.15 16.26 1.09
N ASP A 253 7.86 15.12 0.98
CA ASP A 253 8.19 14.54 -0.33
C ASP A 253 6.93 14.21 -1.14
N GLU A 254 5.84 13.80 -0.48
CA GLU A 254 4.56 13.51 -1.12
C GLU A 254 3.90 14.78 -1.68
N ILE A 255 3.92 15.89 -0.93
CA ILE A 255 3.44 17.19 -1.40
C ILE A 255 4.29 17.68 -2.59
N VAL A 256 5.61 17.51 -2.52
CA VAL A 256 6.50 17.87 -3.63
C VAL A 256 6.19 17.02 -4.87
N ALA A 257 6.02 15.71 -4.73
CA ALA A 257 5.65 14.82 -5.84
C ALA A 257 4.28 15.20 -6.44
N ALA A 258 3.32 15.57 -5.59
CA ALA A 258 2.02 16.05 -6.02
C ALA A 258 2.13 17.35 -6.85
N ILE A 259 2.91 18.32 -6.38
CA ILE A 259 3.18 19.58 -7.09
C ILE A 259 3.89 19.31 -8.42
N GLU A 260 4.95 18.50 -8.43
CA GLU A 260 5.73 18.19 -9.62
C GLU A 260 4.87 17.50 -10.69
N GLY A 261 4.12 16.46 -10.32
CA GLY A 261 3.22 15.75 -11.24
C GLY A 261 2.11 16.65 -11.81
N ALA A 262 1.53 17.50 -10.97
CA ALA A 262 0.52 18.45 -11.40
C ALA A 262 1.08 19.53 -12.34
N VAL A 263 2.29 20.04 -12.08
CA VAL A 263 2.95 21.03 -12.94
C VAL A 263 3.39 20.42 -14.26
N GLU A 264 3.92 19.19 -14.26
CA GLU A 264 4.21 18.43 -15.49
C GLU A 264 2.93 18.26 -16.32
N TRP A 265 1.82 17.90 -15.67
CA TRP A 265 0.53 17.80 -16.33
C TRP A 265 0.08 19.14 -16.94
N VAL A 266 0.13 20.25 -16.17
CA VAL A 266 -0.23 21.60 -16.66
C VAL A 266 0.60 21.99 -17.89
N ARG A 267 1.90 21.68 -17.91
CA ARG A 267 2.76 21.88 -19.10
C ARG A 267 2.30 21.02 -20.28
N SER A 268 1.98 19.75 -20.04
CA SER A 268 1.64 18.81 -21.11
C SER A 268 0.33 19.13 -21.85
N VAL A 269 -0.60 19.83 -21.20
CA VAL A 269 -1.92 20.16 -21.75
C VAL A 269 -2.06 21.63 -22.18
N GLU A 270 -0.94 22.35 -22.25
CA GLU A 270 -0.86 23.74 -22.70
C GLU A 270 -1.34 23.89 -24.16
N MET A 271 -2.32 24.76 -24.39
CA MET A 271 -2.85 25.07 -25.71
C MET A 271 -2.15 26.30 -26.29
N ARG A 272 -1.10 26.07 -27.08
CA ARG A 272 -0.35 27.13 -27.80
C ARG A 272 -0.97 27.44 -29.16
N GLY A 273 -0.80 28.68 -29.62
CA GLY A 273 -1.23 29.09 -30.97
C GLY A 273 -2.74 29.32 -31.10
N TRP A 274 -3.45 29.52 -29.99
CA TRP A 274 -4.88 29.75 -29.95
C TRP A 274 -5.20 31.00 -29.13
N ARG A 275 -5.97 31.91 -29.70
CA ARG A 275 -6.52 33.07 -29.00
C ARG A 275 -8.02 32.88 -28.80
N GLN A 276 -8.52 33.22 -27.61
CA GLN A 276 -9.95 33.33 -27.38
C GLN A 276 -10.41 34.76 -27.68
N GLU A 277 -11.14 34.94 -28.78
CA GLU A 277 -11.63 36.24 -29.22
C GLU A 277 -13.12 36.40 -28.95
N ARG A 278 -13.53 37.62 -28.58
CA ARG A 278 -14.95 37.97 -28.45
C ARG A 278 -15.42 38.59 -29.76
N VAL A 279 -16.20 37.83 -30.53
CA VAL A 279 -16.71 38.22 -31.84
C VAL A 279 -18.15 38.70 -31.69
N LYS A 280 -18.49 39.78 -32.40
CA LYS A 280 -19.86 40.29 -32.47
C LYS A 280 -20.56 39.70 -33.69
N ASN A 281 -21.70 39.07 -33.49
CA ASN A 281 -22.52 38.45 -34.53
C ASN A 281 -23.43 39.49 -35.19
N ASP A 282 -23.98 39.15 -36.35
CA ASP A 282 -24.84 40.04 -37.17
C ASP A 282 -26.11 40.51 -36.45
N ASP A 283 -26.56 39.78 -35.42
CA ASP A 283 -27.68 40.13 -34.55
C ASP A 283 -27.29 41.07 -33.38
N GLY A 284 -26.06 41.56 -33.38
CA GLY A 284 -25.49 42.47 -32.37
C GLY A 284 -25.04 41.79 -31.07
N ARG A 285 -25.21 40.47 -30.94
CA ARG A 285 -24.77 39.70 -29.77
C ARG A 285 -23.28 39.38 -29.84
N SER A 286 -22.64 39.16 -28.69
CA SER A 286 -21.20 38.84 -28.64
C SER A 286 -20.97 37.45 -28.10
N GLU A 287 -20.30 36.61 -28.89
CA GLU A 287 -19.87 35.26 -28.48
C GLU A 287 -18.35 35.14 -28.40
N ARG A 288 -17.86 34.08 -27.73
CA ARG A 288 -16.43 33.76 -27.67
C ARG A 288 -16.13 32.67 -28.70
N LYS A 289 -15.03 32.84 -29.45
CA LYS A 289 -14.51 31.85 -30.41
C LYS A 289 -13.04 31.59 -30.13
N LEU A 290 -12.60 30.37 -30.40
CA LEU A 290 -11.20 30.01 -30.41
C LEU A 290 -10.69 30.22 -31.85
N VAL A 291 -9.72 31.11 -32.03
CA VAL A 291 -9.11 31.42 -33.34
C VAL A 291 -7.63 31.06 -33.31
N ALA A 292 -7.13 30.52 -34.42
CA ALA A 292 -5.71 30.21 -34.55
C ALA A 292 -4.91 31.52 -34.59
N ASP A 293 -3.91 31.62 -33.72
CA ASP A 293 -3.06 32.80 -33.56
C ASP A 293 -1.71 32.34 -32.97
N PRO A 294 -0.69 32.08 -33.81
CA PRO A 294 0.61 31.54 -33.37
C PRO A 294 1.34 32.39 -32.33
N GLU A 295 1.03 33.68 -32.26
CA GLU A 295 1.66 34.66 -31.36
C GLU A 295 0.86 34.87 -30.06
N ALA A 296 -0.26 34.17 -29.88
CA ALA A 296 -1.10 34.32 -28.71
C ALA A 296 -0.50 33.63 -27.48
N ASP A 297 -0.71 34.26 -26.32
CA ASP A 297 -0.41 33.68 -25.01
C ASP A 297 -1.11 32.32 -24.83
N SER A 298 -0.45 31.41 -24.11
CA SER A 298 -0.96 30.08 -23.87
C SER A 298 -2.30 30.05 -23.15
N LEU A 299 -3.16 29.12 -23.56
CA LEU A 299 -4.45 28.84 -22.94
C LEU A 299 -4.48 27.43 -22.34
N TRP A 300 -5.39 27.23 -21.38
CA TRP A 300 -5.76 25.93 -20.85
C TRP A 300 -7.27 25.76 -20.92
N ALA A 301 -7.73 24.56 -21.24
CA ALA A 301 -9.14 24.23 -21.14
C ALA A 301 -9.56 24.10 -19.66
N ARG A 302 -10.84 24.38 -19.36
CA ARG A 302 -11.38 24.23 -18.01
C ARG A 302 -11.50 22.76 -17.61
N PHE A 303 -11.80 21.90 -18.58
CA PHE A 303 -11.97 20.46 -18.39
C PHE A 303 -11.12 19.69 -19.40
N TYR A 304 -10.48 18.63 -18.92
CA TYR A 304 -9.78 17.65 -19.73
C TYR A 304 -10.32 16.26 -19.43
N GLU A 305 -10.53 15.48 -20.49
CA GLU A 305 -11.00 14.12 -20.40
C GLU A 305 -10.03 13.24 -19.60
N LEU A 306 -10.57 12.43 -18.69
CA LEU A 306 -9.79 11.47 -17.93
C LEU A 306 -9.16 10.45 -18.89
N LYS A 307 -7.92 10.05 -18.62
CA LYS A 307 -7.06 9.13 -19.39
C LYS A 307 -6.42 9.72 -20.65
N THR A 308 -7.10 10.60 -21.39
CA THR A 308 -6.59 11.11 -22.68
C THR A 308 -5.99 12.50 -22.61
N ASN A 309 -6.34 13.29 -21.58
CA ASN A 309 -5.95 14.69 -21.44
C ASN A 309 -6.42 15.59 -22.61
N ARG A 310 -7.46 15.18 -23.33
CA ARG A 310 -8.05 15.98 -24.40
C ARG A 310 -8.94 17.08 -23.81
N PRO A 311 -8.89 18.33 -24.31
CA PRO A 311 -9.87 19.36 -23.95
C PRO A 311 -11.30 18.85 -24.13
N LEU A 312 -12.13 19.06 -23.10
CA LEU A 312 -13.48 18.54 -23.00
C LEU A 312 -14.48 19.70 -22.82
N TYR A 313 -15.57 19.68 -23.59
CA TYR A 313 -16.60 20.70 -23.58
C TYR A 313 -17.99 20.07 -23.45
N LEU A 314 -18.84 20.64 -22.61
CA LEU A 314 -20.21 20.16 -22.39
C LEU A 314 -21.19 21.31 -22.41
N ASP A 315 -22.41 21.00 -22.86
CA ASP A 315 -23.57 21.89 -22.76
C ASP A 315 -24.56 21.36 -21.70
N ARG A 316 -25.73 22.01 -21.58
CA ARG A 316 -26.80 21.61 -20.66
C ARG A 316 -27.40 20.24 -20.93
N ASP A 317 -27.11 19.65 -22.09
CA ASP A 317 -27.51 18.29 -22.46
C ASP A 317 -26.54 17.19 -21.98
N SER A 318 -25.48 17.56 -21.25
CA SER A 318 -24.49 16.66 -20.67
C SER A 318 -23.72 15.80 -21.68
N LYS A 319 -23.71 16.17 -22.95
CA LYS A 319 -22.95 15.43 -23.98
C LYS A 319 -21.51 15.93 -24.07
N PHE A 320 -20.58 14.98 -24.03
CA PHE A 320 -19.16 15.22 -24.26
C PHE A 320 -18.93 15.67 -25.70
N ARG A 321 -18.25 16.81 -25.84
CA ARG A 321 -17.81 17.39 -27.11
C ARG A 321 -16.35 17.74 -27.00
N TYR A 322 -15.67 17.70 -28.13
CA TYR A 322 -14.23 17.98 -28.20
C TYR A 322 -13.89 19.13 -29.15
N ASP A 323 -14.92 19.70 -29.80
CA ASP A 323 -14.82 20.93 -30.55
C ASP A 323 -15.63 22.02 -29.81
N TYR A 324 -14.96 23.13 -29.48
CA TYR A 324 -15.58 24.27 -28.80
C TYR A 324 -16.67 24.93 -29.68
N SER A 325 -16.59 24.80 -31.01
CA SER A 325 -17.57 25.32 -31.96
C SER A 325 -18.95 24.66 -31.84
N GLU A 326 -19.02 23.48 -31.20
CA GLU A 326 -20.26 22.73 -30.99
C GLU A 326 -21.05 23.18 -29.74
N ILE A 327 -20.46 24.04 -28.90
CA ILE A 327 -21.10 24.52 -27.66
C ILE A 327 -22.09 25.64 -27.95
N SER A 328 -23.27 25.63 -27.33
CA SER A 328 -24.29 26.65 -27.59
C SER A 328 -23.79 28.07 -27.30
N TYR A 329 -24.37 29.04 -28.02
CA TYR A 329 -24.13 30.46 -27.82
C TYR A 329 -24.28 30.87 -26.34
N GLU A 330 -25.28 30.34 -25.62
CA GLU A 330 -25.56 30.66 -24.22
C GLU A 330 -24.39 30.26 -23.30
N ARG A 331 -23.85 29.05 -23.48
CA ARG A 331 -22.70 28.56 -22.72
C ARG A 331 -21.39 29.24 -23.13
N ARG A 332 -21.12 29.40 -24.44
CA ARG A 332 -19.91 30.11 -24.91
C ARG A 332 -19.84 31.57 -24.44
N SER A 333 -20.98 32.22 -24.33
CA SER A 333 -21.05 33.63 -23.92
C SER A 333 -21.04 33.81 -22.40
N GLY A 334 -21.50 32.81 -21.64
CA GLY A 334 -21.72 32.89 -20.19
C GLY A 334 -20.76 32.07 -19.31
N TYR A 335 -19.99 31.14 -19.88
CA TYR A 335 -19.09 30.24 -19.14
C TYR A 335 -17.68 30.26 -19.74
N SER A 336 -16.66 30.29 -18.88
CA SER A 336 -15.26 30.26 -19.34
C SER A 336 -14.81 28.82 -19.48
N TYR A 337 -14.63 28.36 -20.73
CA TYR A 337 -14.04 27.05 -21.04
C TYR A 337 -12.53 27.12 -21.23
N HIS A 338 -11.97 28.32 -21.37
CA HIS A 338 -10.53 28.53 -21.50
C HIS A 338 -10.07 29.67 -20.60
N GLY A 339 -8.81 29.63 -20.19
CA GLY A 339 -8.17 30.68 -19.42
C GLY A 339 -6.64 30.54 -19.43
N SER A 340 -5.95 31.63 -19.11
CA SER A 340 -4.48 31.69 -18.99
C SER A 340 -3.99 31.30 -17.59
N TRP A 341 -4.71 30.41 -16.90
CA TRP A 341 -4.48 30.09 -15.49
C TRP A 341 -3.05 29.57 -15.24
N GLY A 342 -2.51 28.77 -16.15
CA GLY A 342 -1.19 28.14 -16.03
C GLY A 342 0.00 29.07 -16.29
N SER A 343 -0.17 30.21 -16.97
CA SER A 343 0.96 31.02 -17.47
C SER A 343 1.88 31.48 -16.33
N SER A 344 1.36 32.27 -15.38
CA SER A 344 2.19 32.76 -14.27
C SER A 344 2.63 31.67 -13.30
N LEU A 345 1.88 30.57 -13.20
CA LEU A 345 2.33 29.41 -12.43
C LEU A 345 3.61 28.84 -13.04
N LEU A 346 3.63 28.60 -14.35
CA LEU A 346 4.76 27.98 -15.03
C LEU A 346 5.97 28.91 -15.19
N GLU A 347 5.73 30.20 -15.40
CA GLU A 347 6.77 31.20 -15.69
C GLU A 347 7.39 31.82 -14.44
N ILE A 348 6.61 31.96 -13.36
CA ILE A 348 7.02 32.75 -12.18
C ILE A 348 6.94 31.91 -10.90
N ASP A 349 5.74 31.44 -10.54
CA ASP A 349 5.50 30.88 -9.21
C ASP A 349 6.26 29.55 -9.02
N TYR A 350 6.14 28.63 -9.98
CA TYR A 350 6.79 27.32 -9.89
C TYR A 350 8.30 27.39 -9.98
N PRO A 351 8.93 28.11 -10.93
CA PRO A 351 10.38 28.26 -10.96
C PRO A 351 10.93 28.82 -9.63
N ARG A 352 10.28 29.84 -9.06
CA ARG A 352 10.67 30.43 -7.78
C ARG A 352 10.53 29.45 -6.62
N TRP A 353 9.41 28.73 -6.55
CA TRP A 353 9.20 27.70 -5.53
C TRP A 353 10.21 26.56 -5.66
N ARG A 354 10.44 26.08 -6.88
CA ARG A 354 11.37 25.00 -7.19
C ARG A 354 12.81 25.38 -6.86
N GLU A 355 13.21 26.63 -7.08
CA GLU A 355 14.51 27.16 -6.66
C GLU A 355 14.62 27.17 -5.13
N LYS A 356 13.60 27.67 -4.42
CA LYS A 356 13.55 27.66 -2.95
C LYS A 356 13.64 26.24 -2.36
N HIS A 357 13.03 25.26 -3.02
CA HIS A 357 12.96 23.87 -2.55
C HIS A 357 13.83 22.88 -3.34
N ALA A 358 14.86 23.37 -4.04
CA ALA A 358 15.64 22.59 -5.02
C ALA A 358 16.16 21.25 -4.47
N ALA A 359 16.62 21.24 -3.22
CA ALA A 359 17.09 20.03 -2.55
C ALA A 359 15.98 18.98 -2.30
N LYS A 360 14.77 19.41 -1.94
CA LYS A 360 13.61 18.52 -1.74
C LYS A 360 13.02 18.07 -3.07
N VAL A 361 12.96 18.96 -4.07
CA VAL A 361 12.54 18.63 -5.44
C VAL A 361 13.45 17.56 -6.05
N ALA A 362 14.77 17.71 -5.90
CA ALA A 362 15.74 16.71 -6.36
C ALA A 362 15.63 15.37 -5.62
N ARG A 363 15.04 15.37 -4.42
CA ARG A 363 14.80 14.18 -3.60
C ARG A 363 13.44 13.51 -3.85
N ALA A 364 12.42 14.28 -4.22
CA ALA A 364 11.04 13.84 -4.45
C ALA A 364 10.71 13.57 -5.93
N SER A 365 11.58 13.96 -6.87
CA SER A 365 11.59 13.49 -8.27
C SER A 365 11.93 11.98 -8.40
N VAL A 366 11.75 11.26 -7.30
CA VAL A 366 12.15 9.91 -7.06
C VAL A 366 10.94 9.16 -6.51
N PRO A 367 10.26 8.32 -7.31
CA PRO A 367 8.99 7.71 -6.94
C PRO A 367 9.15 6.83 -5.71
N THR A 368 8.54 7.28 -4.61
CA THR A 368 8.34 6.47 -3.42
C THR A 368 7.02 5.73 -3.56
N ALA A 369 7.03 4.65 -4.33
CA ALA A 369 5.94 3.69 -4.31
C ALA A 369 6.14 2.78 -3.09
N TYR A 370 5.25 2.89 -2.10
CA TYR A 370 5.08 1.83 -1.11
C TYR A 370 4.80 0.53 -1.87
N GLY A 371 5.72 -0.44 -1.77
CA GLY A 371 5.64 -1.74 -2.44
C GLY A 371 6.61 -1.97 -3.61
N ALA A 372 7.43 -0.99 -4.01
CA ALA A 372 8.49 -1.20 -5.00
C ALA A 372 9.81 -1.65 -4.34
N ARG A 373 10.54 -2.59 -4.97
CA ARG A 373 11.89 -2.99 -4.53
C ARG A 373 12.83 -1.78 -4.58
N HIS A 374 13.75 -1.69 -3.62
CA HIS A 374 14.78 -0.64 -3.62
C HIS A 374 15.92 -1.02 -4.57
N ARG A 375 16.44 -0.05 -5.33
CA ARG A 375 17.66 -0.20 -6.13
C ARG A 375 18.86 -0.07 -5.21
N VAL A 376 19.72 -1.09 -5.17
CA VAL A 376 20.80 -1.18 -4.16
C VAL A 376 22.15 -1.46 -4.81
N ILE A 377 23.15 -0.70 -4.41
CA ILE A 377 24.57 -1.09 -4.52
C ILE A 377 25.10 -1.31 -3.11
N VAL A 378 25.84 -2.40 -2.93
CA VAL A 378 26.63 -2.65 -1.72
C VAL A 378 28.11 -2.45 -2.06
N SER A 379 28.80 -1.62 -1.30
CA SER A 379 30.25 -1.43 -1.35
C SER A 379 30.84 -1.91 -0.04
N THR A 380 31.64 -2.97 -0.07
CA THR A 380 32.02 -3.75 1.11
C THR A 380 33.51 -4.02 1.17
N ASP A 381 34.08 -4.03 2.37
CA ASP A 381 35.46 -4.43 2.62
C ASP A 381 35.61 -5.93 2.93
N ILE A 382 34.64 -6.74 2.52
CA ILE A 382 34.64 -8.21 2.61
C ILE A 382 35.97 -8.85 2.22
N GLY A 383 36.40 -9.81 3.03
CA GLY A 383 37.74 -10.39 2.97
C GLY A 383 38.82 -9.52 3.62
N GLY A 384 38.44 -8.41 4.25
CA GLY A 384 39.28 -7.50 5.03
C GLY A 384 39.50 -7.98 6.47
N THR A 385 39.25 -7.11 7.45
CA THR A 385 39.77 -7.31 8.81
C THR A 385 38.88 -8.10 9.76
N ASP A 386 37.56 -8.21 9.52
CA ASP A 386 36.67 -8.99 10.38
C ASP A 386 35.55 -9.74 9.62
N PRO A 387 34.94 -10.79 10.21
CA PRO A 387 34.10 -11.75 9.47
C PRO A 387 32.66 -11.26 9.25
N ASP A 388 32.35 -10.00 9.55
CA ASP A 388 30.98 -9.52 9.61
C ASP A 388 30.37 -9.16 8.26
N ASP A 389 31.17 -8.64 7.32
CA ASP A 389 30.74 -8.46 5.94
C ASP A 389 30.25 -9.77 5.31
N PHE A 390 30.90 -10.90 5.60
CA PHE A 390 30.44 -12.20 5.11
C PHE A 390 29.06 -12.56 5.67
N GLN A 391 28.86 -12.37 6.97
CA GLN A 391 27.56 -12.61 7.60
C GLN A 391 26.47 -11.65 7.07
N SER A 392 26.82 -10.38 6.83
CA SER A 392 25.92 -9.37 6.27
C SER A 392 25.63 -9.61 4.79
N MET A 393 26.57 -10.16 4.02
CA MET A 393 26.35 -10.60 2.64
C MET A 393 25.39 -11.80 2.58
N VAL A 394 25.56 -12.80 3.45
CA VAL A 394 24.59 -13.90 3.59
C VAL A 394 23.20 -13.36 3.90
N HIS A 395 23.10 -12.41 4.84
CA HIS A 395 21.84 -11.75 5.15
C HIS A 395 21.26 -11.03 3.92
N LEU A 396 22.04 -10.23 3.19
CA LEU A 396 21.57 -9.59 1.95
C LEU A 396 21.01 -10.60 0.94
N LEU A 397 21.72 -11.69 0.68
CA LEU A 397 21.36 -12.66 -0.36
C LEU A 397 20.07 -13.44 -0.05
N VAL A 398 19.78 -13.74 1.22
CA VAL A 398 18.50 -14.39 1.58
C VAL A 398 17.28 -13.46 1.43
N TYR A 399 17.50 -12.14 1.29
CA TYR A 399 16.48 -11.13 0.97
C TYR A 399 16.58 -10.60 -0.48
N ALA A 400 17.37 -11.24 -1.35
CA ALA A 400 17.58 -10.74 -2.70
C ALA A 400 16.28 -10.70 -3.55
N ASP A 401 15.23 -11.43 -3.19
CA ASP A 401 13.89 -11.38 -3.82
C ASP A 401 13.13 -10.07 -3.58
N VAL A 402 13.48 -9.30 -2.55
CA VAL A 402 12.80 -8.05 -2.18
C VAL A 402 13.63 -6.79 -2.42
N LEU A 403 14.83 -6.93 -3.00
CA LEU A 403 15.74 -5.83 -3.37
C LEU A 403 16.18 -5.95 -4.83
N ASP A 404 16.25 -4.85 -5.56
CA ASP A 404 16.89 -4.80 -6.88
C ASP A 404 18.38 -4.53 -6.68
N ILE A 405 19.17 -5.61 -6.49
CA ILE A 405 20.62 -5.50 -6.33
C ILE A 405 21.23 -5.18 -7.69
N GLU A 406 21.83 -4.00 -7.82
CA GLU A 406 22.44 -3.50 -9.05
C GLU A 406 23.97 -3.56 -9.05
N GLY A 407 24.59 -3.73 -7.88
CA GLY A 407 26.04 -3.84 -7.78
C GLY A 407 26.50 -4.41 -6.44
N LEU A 408 27.53 -5.24 -6.49
CA LEU A 408 28.28 -5.75 -5.34
C LEU A 408 29.75 -5.38 -5.54
N ILE A 409 30.23 -4.37 -4.84
CA ILE A 409 31.55 -3.79 -5.03
C ILE A 409 32.45 -4.21 -3.86
N SER A 410 33.59 -4.83 -4.16
CA SER A 410 34.63 -5.11 -3.16
C SER A 410 35.61 -3.95 -3.10
N SER A 411 35.63 -3.21 -1.99
CA SER A 411 36.47 -2.03 -1.76
C SER A 411 37.19 -2.12 -0.41
N PRO A 412 38.12 -3.08 -0.24
CA PRO A 412 38.56 -3.50 1.07
C PRO A 412 39.73 -2.70 1.61
N PHE A 413 39.73 -2.54 2.93
CA PHE A 413 40.95 -2.26 3.67
C PHE A 413 41.72 -3.58 3.88
N GLY A 414 42.70 -3.86 3.02
CA GLY A 414 43.58 -5.03 3.12
C GLY A 414 43.53 -5.97 1.91
N ASP A 415 43.59 -7.28 2.15
CA ASP A 415 43.78 -8.30 1.12
C ASP A 415 42.49 -8.81 0.46
N GLY A 416 41.31 -8.43 0.97
CA GLY A 416 40.01 -8.82 0.41
C GLY A 416 39.89 -8.47 -1.07
N ARG A 417 39.16 -9.25 -1.87
CA ARG A 417 38.95 -8.97 -3.31
C ARG A 417 37.55 -9.42 -3.70
N THR A 418 37.14 -9.11 -4.92
CA THR A 418 35.88 -9.62 -5.52
C THR A 418 35.67 -11.12 -5.32
N GLN A 419 36.74 -11.92 -5.29
CA GLN A 419 36.67 -13.36 -5.00
C GLN A 419 35.93 -13.66 -3.68
N ALA A 420 36.11 -12.85 -2.64
CA ALA A 420 35.39 -13.05 -1.37
C ALA A 420 33.86 -12.89 -1.52
N ILE A 421 33.38 -12.02 -2.42
CA ILE A 421 31.95 -11.92 -2.77
C ILE A 421 31.52 -13.15 -3.57
N LEU A 422 32.34 -13.56 -4.56
CA LEU A 422 32.06 -14.72 -5.40
C LEU A 422 31.95 -16.01 -4.57
N ASP A 423 32.76 -16.18 -3.53
CA ASP A 423 32.69 -17.33 -2.63
C ASP A 423 31.33 -17.42 -1.90
N VAL A 424 30.73 -16.27 -1.53
CA VAL A 424 29.37 -16.25 -0.96
C VAL A 424 28.32 -16.57 -2.03
N ILE A 425 28.50 -16.08 -3.26
CA ILE A 425 27.60 -16.37 -4.38
C ILE A 425 27.66 -17.87 -4.75
N ASP A 426 28.82 -18.52 -4.64
CA ASP A 426 28.97 -19.97 -4.84
C ASP A 426 28.17 -20.78 -3.81
N CYS A 427 28.05 -20.29 -2.57
CA CYS A 427 27.15 -20.85 -1.58
C CYS A 427 25.68 -20.57 -1.92
N TYR A 428 25.35 -19.34 -2.33
CA TYR A 428 24.01 -18.96 -2.78
C TYR A 428 23.52 -19.83 -3.95
N GLU A 429 24.38 -20.15 -4.91
CA GLU A 429 24.05 -20.99 -6.06
C GLU A 429 23.60 -22.39 -5.65
N LYS A 430 24.22 -22.98 -4.63
CA LYS A 430 23.82 -24.30 -4.10
C LYS A 430 22.41 -24.26 -3.49
N ASP A 431 22.05 -23.14 -2.87
CA ASP A 431 20.76 -22.95 -2.20
C ASP A 431 19.67 -22.39 -3.15
N PHE A 432 20.07 -21.80 -4.29
CA PHE A 432 19.18 -21.16 -5.26
C PHE A 432 18.01 -22.02 -5.73
N PRO A 433 18.16 -23.34 -5.99
CA PRO A 433 17.04 -24.20 -6.36
C PRO A 433 15.91 -24.24 -5.34
N ASN A 434 16.21 -24.10 -4.05
CA ASN A 434 15.21 -23.98 -3.00
C ASN A 434 14.69 -22.55 -2.92
N LEU A 435 15.57 -21.55 -2.88
CA LEU A 435 15.19 -20.13 -2.77
C LEU A 435 14.18 -19.71 -3.85
N LYS A 436 14.42 -20.09 -5.12
CA LYS A 436 13.55 -19.75 -6.26
C LYS A 436 12.12 -20.31 -6.14
N THR A 437 11.92 -21.35 -5.34
CA THR A 437 10.57 -21.90 -5.11
C THR A 437 9.73 -21.04 -4.17
N HIS A 438 10.37 -20.21 -3.34
CA HIS A 438 9.70 -19.25 -2.45
C HIS A 438 9.41 -17.92 -3.14
N SER A 439 10.20 -17.55 -4.16
CA SER A 439 9.95 -16.39 -5.01
C SER A 439 10.75 -16.51 -6.31
N ASP A 440 10.10 -16.23 -7.44
CA ASP A 440 10.73 -16.10 -8.76
C ASP A 440 11.61 -14.85 -8.90
N LYS A 441 11.60 -13.93 -7.92
CA LYS A 441 12.35 -12.66 -7.93
C LYS A 441 13.78 -12.78 -7.41
N TYR A 442 14.17 -13.93 -6.87
CA TYR A 442 15.56 -14.18 -6.49
C TYR A 442 16.45 -14.09 -7.75
N PRO A 443 17.50 -13.24 -7.76
CA PRO A 443 18.38 -13.12 -8.91
C PRO A 443 19.16 -14.41 -9.13
N THR A 444 19.41 -14.76 -10.40
CA THR A 444 20.26 -15.92 -10.68
C THR A 444 21.68 -15.67 -10.19
N PRO A 445 22.43 -16.72 -9.79
CA PRO A 445 23.84 -16.59 -9.42
C PRO A 445 24.67 -15.87 -10.50
N ASP A 446 24.42 -16.15 -11.78
CA ASP A 446 25.10 -15.49 -12.90
C ASP A 446 24.82 -13.98 -12.95
N THR A 447 23.59 -13.56 -12.65
CA THR A 447 23.24 -12.13 -12.52
C THR A 447 24.06 -11.47 -11.42
N LEU A 448 24.19 -12.11 -10.24
CA LEU A 448 24.97 -11.59 -9.12
C LEU A 448 26.46 -11.48 -9.46
N ARG A 449 27.02 -12.49 -10.15
CA ARG A 449 28.42 -12.45 -10.61
C ARG A 449 28.65 -11.33 -11.61
N ALA A 450 27.72 -11.11 -12.55
CA ALA A 450 27.85 -10.08 -13.58
C ALA A 450 27.90 -8.65 -13.01
N ILE A 451 27.21 -8.41 -11.90
CA ILE A 451 27.17 -7.11 -11.21
C ILE A 451 28.21 -7.00 -10.07
N THR A 452 29.05 -8.01 -9.88
CA THR A 452 30.16 -7.96 -8.92
C THR A 452 31.34 -7.19 -9.54
N LYS A 453 31.91 -6.23 -8.81
CA LYS A 453 32.94 -5.30 -9.31
C LYS A 453 34.06 -5.11 -8.30
N GLN A 454 35.28 -4.90 -8.80
CA GLN A 454 36.42 -4.54 -7.96
C GLN A 454 36.47 -3.01 -7.76
N GLY A 455 36.29 -2.57 -6.53
CA GLY A 455 36.52 -1.20 -6.10
C GLY A 455 38.00 -0.91 -5.81
N GLU A 456 38.24 0.13 -5.03
CA GLU A 456 39.59 0.55 -4.63
C GLU A 456 40.24 -0.47 -3.67
N THR A 457 41.54 -0.71 -3.85
CA THR A 457 42.35 -1.59 -2.98
C THR A 457 43.47 -0.84 -2.28
N ASP A 458 43.86 0.32 -2.79
CA ASP A 458 44.89 1.16 -2.20
C ASP A 458 44.26 2.24 -1.31
N ARG A 459 44.90 2.55 -0.19
CA ARG A 459 44.49 3.70 0.63
C ARG A 459 44.55 4.98 -0.20
N ALA A 460 43.50 5.80 -0.10
CA ALA A 460 43.47 7.09 -0.79
C ALA A 460 44.64 8.00 -0.33
N PRO A 461 45.20 8.79 -1.26
CA PRO A 461 46.18 9.82 -0.91
C PRO A 461 45.53 10.93 -0.07
N TYR A 462 46.34 11.86 0.43
CA TYR A 462 45.90 13.00 1.24
C TYR A 462 44.78 13.85 0.58
N THR A 463 44.76 13.90 -0.75
CA THR A 463 43.70 14.57 -1.53
C THR A 463 42.33 13.90 -1.41
N GLY A 464 42.25 12.68 -0.87
CA GLY A 464 41.01 11.91 -0.65
C GLY A 464 40.46 11.21 -1.90
N ILE A 465 41.05 11.45 -3.07
CA ILE A 465 40.70 10.85 -4.37
C ILE A 465 41.96 10.43 -5.12
N ARG A 466 41.82 9.46 -6.04
CA ARG A 466 42.96 8.91 -6.78
C ARG A 466 42.66 8.76 -8.26
N LYS A 467 41.94 7.69 -8.64
CA LYS A 467 41.61 7.34 -10.02
C LYS A 467 40.32 6.53 -10.04
N ALA A 468 39.56 6.61 -11.12
CA ALA A 468 38.37 5.80 -11.31
C ALA A 468 38.69 4.29 -11.29
N THR A 469 37.93 3.53 -10.50
CA THR A 469 38.00 2.06 -10.37
C THR A 469 36.91 1.40 -11.23
N GLU A 470 36.83 0.08 -11.24
CA GLU A 470 35.67 -0.60 -11.82
C GLU A 470 34.41 -0.33 -10.99
N GLY A 471 34.52 -0.40 -9.65
CA GLY A 471 33.44 -0.10 -8.72
C GLY A 471 32.86 1.31 -8.84
N SER A 472 33.72 2.35 -8.83
CA SER A 472 33.28 3.75 -8.93
C SER A 472 32.59 4.03 -10.26
N LYS A 473 33.10 3.48 -11.37
CA LYS A 473 32.47 3.61 -12.69
C LYS A 473 31.10 2.92 -12.73
N TRP A 474 31.00 1.72 -12.15
CA TRP A 474 29.73 0.99 -12.09
C TRP A 474 28.68 1.74 -11.26
N LEU A 475 29.09 2.35 -10.13
CA LEU A 475 28.21 3.19 -9.33
C LEU A 475 27.66 4.37 -10.16
N VAL A 476 28.53 5.06 -10.92
CA VAL A 476 28.11 6.15 -11.81
C VAL A 476 27.13 5.65 -12.88
N GLU A 477 27.41 4.49 -13.50
CA GLU A 477 26.55 3.90 -14.51
C GLU A 477 25.15 3.59 -13.96
N CYS A 478 25.07 2.88 -12.83
CA CYS A 478 23.82 2.57 -12.15
C CYS A 478 23.05 3.83 -11.76
N ALA A 479 23.73 4.86 -11.24
CA ALA A 479 23.09 6.11 -10.84
C ALA A 479 22.54 6.88 -12.06
N ARG A 480 23.15 6.74 -13.23
CA ARG A 480 22.71 7.41 -14.47
C ARG A 480 21.62 6.66 -15.23
N ARG A 481 21.26 5.43 -14.85
CA ARG A 481 20.12 4.70 -15.45
C ARG A 481 18.85 5.55 -15.39
N ASP A 482 18.02 5.42 -16.43
CA ASP A 482 16.70 6.05 -16.52
C ASP A 482 15.69 5.29 -15.66
N ASP A 483 15.95 5.26 -14.36
CA ASP A 483 15.04 4.77 -13.35
C ASP A 483 14.86 5.88 -12.33
N PRO A 484 13.62 6.30 -12.09
CA PRO A 484 13.38 7.46 -11.26
C PRO A 484 13.60 7.14 -9.78
N ARG A 485 13.64 5.87 -9.33
CA ARG A 485 13.91 5.49 -7.92
C ARG A 485 15.35 5.86 -7.50
N PRO A 486 15.60 6.15 -6.21
CA PRO A 486 16.92 6.55 -5.77
C PRO A 486 17.82 5.31 -5.77
N LEU A 487 19.11 5.53 -6.03
CA LEU A 487 20.09 4.48 -5.84
C LEU A 487 20.55 4.48 -4.38
N HIS A 488 20.18 3.43 -3.65
CA HIS A 488 20.67 3.21 -2.30
C HIS A 488 22.08 2.64 -2.35
N VAL A 489 23.04 3.32 -1.74
CA VAL A 489 24.43 2.87 -1.66
C VAL A 489 24.72 2.51 -0.22
N LEU A 490 24.78 1.20 0.06
CA LEU A 490 25.12 0.67 1.38
C LEU A 490 26.63 0.48 1.42
N VAL A 491 27.31 1.25 2.25
CA VAL A 491 28.77 1.23 2.35
C VAL A 491 29.16 0.59 3.68
N TRP A 492 29.75 -0.59 3.60
CA TRP A 492 30.11 -1.47 4.72
C TRP A 492 31.57 -1.30 5.16
N GLY A 493 32.40 -0.74 4.27
CA GLY A 493 33.82 -0.47 4.52
C GLY A 493 34.25 0.97 4.27
N GLY A 494 35.35 1.12 3.53
CA GLY A 494 35.84 2.41 3.05
C GLY A 494 34.87 3.08 2.06
N ILE A 495 35.02 4.40 1.90
CA ILE A 495 34.16 5.28 1.06
C ILE A 495 34.89 5.79 -0.20
N GLU A 496 36.00 5.15 -0.57
CA GLU A 496 36.87 5.51 -1.68
C GLU A 496 36.11 5.55 -3.01
N ASP A 497 35.40 4.48 -3.35
CA ASP A 497 34.65 4.38 -4.61
C ASP A 497 33.51 5.39 -4.68
N LEU A 498 32.86 5.69 -3.55
CA LEU A 498 31.83 6.72 -3.47
C LEU A 498 32.43 8.12 -3.71
N ALA A 499 33.54 8.44 -3.04
CA ALA A 499 34.23 9.72 -3.22
C ALA A 499 34.72 9.90 -4.66
N GLN A 500 35.32 8.86 -5.23
CA GLN A 500 35.81 8.88 -6.61
C GLN A 500 34.65 9.00 -7.60
N ALA A 501 33.53 8.30 -7.39
CA ALA A 501 32.35 8.42 -8.25
C ALA A 501 31.73 9.83 -8.19
N LEU A 502 31.65 10.44 -7.00
CA LEU A 502 31.17 11.81 -6.83
C LEU A 502 32.13 12.85 -7.44
N HIS A 503 33.43 12.58 -7.39
CA HIS A 503 34.44 13.41 -8.06
C HIS A 503 34.28 13.37 -9.58
N ASP A 504 34.18 12.16 -10.15
CA ASP A 504 34.12 11.97 -11.60
C ASP A 504 32.74 12.35 -12.19
N ALA A 505 31.67 12.24 -11.41
CA ALA A 505 30.29 12.46 -11.83
C ALA A 505 29.45 13.17 -10.76
N PRO A 506 29.70 14.47 -10.48
CA PRO A 506 28.98 15.21 -9.45
C PRO A 506 27.46 15.34 -9.73
N ASP A 507 27.03 15.14 -10.98
CA ASP A 507 25.61 15.13 -11.39
C ASP A 507 24.77 14.02 -10.73
N ILE A 508 25.39 12.95 -10.25
CA ILE A 508 24.66 11.83 -9.64
C ILE A 508 24.23 12.12 -8.19
N LEU A 509 24.75 13.19 -7.57
CA LEU A 509 24.61 13.46 -6.13
C LEU A 509 23.16 13.42 -5.63
N SER A 510 22.21 13.99 -6.37
CA SER A 510 20.79 14.01 -5.98
C SER A 510 20.12 12.64 -6.01
N LYS A 511 20.66 11.71 -6.81
CA LYS A 511 20.11 10.38 -7.03
C LYS A 511 20.52 9.37 -5.95
N LEU A 512 21.55 9.67 -5.16
CA LEU A 512 22.10 8.74 -4.18
C LEU A 512 21.41 8.86 -2.82
N ARG A 513 21.25 7.72 -2.15
CA ARG A 513 20.91 7.62 -0.72
C ARG A 513 21.95 6.74 -0.06
N VAL A 514 22.93 7.36 0.60
CA VAL A 514 24.06 6.64 1.18
C VAL A 514 23.76 6.25 2.63
N TYR A 515 23.98 4.99 2.95
CA TYR A 515 24.02 4.51 4.33
C TYR A 515 25.43 3.97 4.57
N TRP A 516 26.23 4.68 5.37
CA TRP A 516 27.60 4.31 5.64
C TRP A 516 27.79 3.83 7.08
N ILE A 517 28.36 2.64 7.22
CA ILE A 517 28.88 2.13 8.48
C ILE A 517 30.21 2.84 8.76
N GLY A 518 30.09 4.06 9.30
CA GLY A 518 31.22 4.96 9.49
C GLY A 518 32.15 4.55 10.63
N GLY A 519 31.63 3.94 11.70
CA GLY A 519 32.31 3.76 12.98
C GLY A 519 33.82 3.47 12.90
N PRO A 520 34.25 2.20 12.78
CA PRO A 520 35.66 1.87 12.62
C PRO A 520 36.21 2.19 11.23
N ASN A 521 35.38 2.45 10.22
CA ASN A 521 35.86 2.62 8.84
C ASN A 521 36.40 4.03 8.58
N LYS A 522 35.85 5.04 9.25
CA LYS A 522 36.30 6.44 9.16
C LYS A 522 37.75 6.64 9.59
N LYS A 523 38.25 5.84 10.55
CA LYS A 523 39.68 5.90 10.95
C LYS A 523 40.62 5.32 9.89
N TRP A 524 40.13 4.52 8.96
CA TRP A 524 40.90 3.96 7.85
C TRP A 524 40.88 4.87 6.61
N ALA A 525 39.79 5.63 6.44
CA ALA A 525 39.59 6.55 5.32
C ALA A 525 39.38 8.04 5.75
N PRO A 526 40.22 8.63 6.64
CA PRO A 526 40.00 10.00 7.11
C PRO A 526 40.17 11.04 5.99
N ASP A 527 41.10 10.81 5.05
CA ASP A 527 41.34 11.70 3.91
C ASP A 527 40.17 11.72 2.93
N VAL A 528 39.60 10.55 2.64
CA VAL A 528 38.41 10.37 1.78
C VAL A 528 37.18 11.00 2.42
N TYR A 529 36.98 10.76 3.71
CA TYR A 529 35.88 11.37 4.46
C TYR A 529 35.95 12.89 4.39
N GLN A 530 37.13 13.45 4.66
CA GLN A 530 37.32 14.90 4.64
C GLN A 530 37.06 15.46 3.23
N TYR A 531 37.50 14.78 2.17
CA TYR A 531 37.19 15.16 0.80
C TYR A 531 35.67 15.23 0.54
N ILE A 532 34.89 14.23 0.97
CA ILE A 532 33.43 14.24 0.80
C ILE A 532 32.78 15.39 1.58
N VAL A 533 33.20 15.62 2.83
CA VAL A 533 32.68 16.72 3.66
C VAL A 533 32.94 18.08 3.01
N GLU A 534 34.13 18.29 2.44
CA GLU A 534 34.53 19.56 1.83
C GLU A 534 33.91 19.79 0.45
N ASN A 535 33.85 18.74 -0.38
CA ASN A 535 33.50 18.87 -1.81
C ASN A 535 32.07 18.46 -2.14
N HIS A 536 31.46 17.60 -1.31
CA HIS A 536 30.10 17.10 -1.51
C HIS A 536 29.20 17.26 -0.27
N PRO A 537 29.17 18.43 0.38
CA PRO A 537 28.46 18.64 1.65
C PRO A 537 26.93 18.46 1.56
N LYS A 538 26.38 18.50 0.34
CA LYS A 538 24.95 18.29 0.06
C LYS A 538 24.58 16.82 -0.18
N LEU A 539 25.53 15.88 -0.10
CA LEU A 539 25.24 14.46 -0.22
C LEU A 539 24.19 14.03 0.82
N TRP A 540 23.22 13.22 0.42
CA TRP A 540 22.32 12.54 1.34
C TRP A 540 23.04 11.33 1.93
N ILE A 541 23.38 11.38 3.22
CA ILE A 541 24.15 10.32 3.88
C ILE A 541 23.77 10.13 5.35
N ILE A 542 23.64 8.85 5.74
CA ILE A 542 23.61 8.41 7.14
C ILE A 542 25.03 7.96 7.51
N GLU A 543 25.65 8.64 8.48
CA GLU A 543 26.92 8.28 9.11
C GLU A 543 26.64 7.48 10.40
N SER A 544 26.52 6.15 10.29
CA SER A 544 26.29 5.27 11.44
C SER A 544 27.61 4.94 12.13
N ASN A 545 27.91 5.62 13.25
CA ASN A 545 29.17 5.46 13.97
C ASN A 545 29.11 4.37 15.05
N ALA A 546 27.93 4.17 15.64
CA ALA A 546 27.71 3.21 16.73
C ALA A 546 26.35 2.50 16.67
N ALA A 547 25.32 3.06 16.01
CA ALA A 547 23.99 2.46 16.01
C ALA A 547 23.97 1.03 15.45
N TYR A 548 24.84 0.74 14.47
CA TYR A 548 24.96 -0.57 13.86
C TYR A 548 25.22 -1.71 14.87
N ARG A 549 25.85 -1.39 16.01
CA ARG A 549 26.15 -2.36 17.08
C ARG A 549 24.91 -2.95 17.72
N GLY A 550 23.78 -2.26 17.64
CA GLY A 550 22.49 -2.74 18.16
C GLY A 550 22.09 -4.11 17.59
N TRP A 551 22.61 -4.49 16.43
CA TRP A 551 22.35 -5.79 15.82
C TRP A 551 22.92 -6.97 16.63
N PHE A 552 24.02 -6.76 17.37
CA PHE A 552 24.74 -7.84 18.07
C PHE A 552 25.11 -7.54 19.53
N THR A 553 24.99 -6.30 20.02
CA THR A 553 25.35 -5.95 21.41
C THR A 553 24.17 -5.71 22.33
N GLY A 554 22.94 -5.57 21.82
CA GLY A 554 21.77 -5.13 22.62
C GLY A 554 20.51 -5.98 22.42
N GLY A 555 19.40 -5.52 22.99
CA GLY A 555 18.08 -6.15 22.87
C GLY A 555 17.90 -7.44 23.69
N ASN A 556 16.85 -8.21 23.42
CA ASN A 556 16.61 -9.49 24.09
C ASN A 556 17.67 -10.53 23.67
N GLN A 557 18.62 -10.82 24.56
CA GLN A 557 19.64 -11.86 24.33
C GLN A 557 19.39 -13.15 25.12
N SER A 558 18.20 -13.30 25.71
CA SER A 558 17.84 -14.50 26.45
C SER A 558 17.33 -15.61 25.51
N GLY A 559 17.42 -16.86 25.97
CA GLY A 559 16.87 -18.00 25.23
C GLY A 559 17.42 -18.12 23.81
N ASP A 560 16.52 -18.30 22.85
CA ASP A 560 16.87 -18.49 21.43
C ASP A 560 17.37 -17.23 20.73
N TRP A 561 17.25 -16.06 21.37
CA TRP A 561 17.65 -14.77 20.82
C TRP A 561 19.09 -14.37 21.15
N GLY A 562 19.82 -15.15 21.97
CA GLY A 562 21.23 -14.91 22.24
C GLY A 562 22.11 -15.19 21.01
N ASN A 563 23.20 -14.42 20.81
CA ASN A 563 24.01 -14.47 19.57
C ASN A 563 24.43 -15.89 19.14
N GLN A 564 24.99 -16.68 20.05
CA GLN A 564 25.42 -18.07 19.75
C GLN A 564 24.24 -19.01 19.57
N ARG A 565 23.23 -18.91 20.44
CA ARG A 565 22.09 -19.83 20.45
C ARG A 565 21.19 -19.63 19.24
N PHE A 566 21.01 -18.39 18.81
CA PHE A 566 20.30 -18.06 17.59
C PHE A 566 20.98 -18.71 16.38
N VAL A 567 22.29 -18.52 16.21
CA VAL A 567 23.05 -19.10 15.11
C VAL A 567 22.99 -20.63 15.13
N ALA A 568 23.20 -21.25 16.28
CA ALA A 568 23.16 -22.70 16.44
C ALA A 568 21.78 -23.30 16.07
N LYS A 569 20.69 -22.59 16.36
CA LYS A 569 19.32 -23.08 16.15
C LYS A 569 18.74 -22.73 14.78
N HIS A 570 19.00 -21.52 14.30
CA HIS A 570 18.28 -20.92 13.17
C HIS A 570 19.14 -20.73 11.92
N VAL A 571 20.47 -20.84 12.01
CA VAL A 571 21.39 -20.59 10.88
C VAL A 571 22.18 -21.84 10.52
N LYS A 572 22.79 -22.50 11.51
CA LYS A 572 23.61 -23.70 11.29
C LYS A 572 22.81 -24.82 10.62
N GLY A 573 23.35 -25.41 9.55
CA GLY A 573 22.70 -26.48 8.79
C GLY A 573 21.51 -26.05 7.95
N LYS A 574 21.34 -24.73 7.68
CA LYS A 574 20.28 -24.19 6.83
C LYS A 574 20.83 -23.83 5.45
N GLY A 575 21.21 -24.84 4.68
CA GLY A 575 21.81 -24.67 3.36
C GLY A 575 23.28 -24.24 3.40
N ALA A 576 23.90 -24.15 2.23
CA ALA A 576 25.30 -23.77 2.08
C ALA A 576 25.59 -22.36 2.63
N LEU A 577 24.67 -21.41 2.47
CA LEU A 577 24.78 -20.07 3.05
C LEU A 577 24.79 -20.10 4.58
N GLY A 578 23.98 -20.95 5.20
CA GLY A 578 23.93 -21.10 6.65
C GLY A 578 25.20 -21.70 7.23
N ASP A 579 25.76 -22.71 6.55
CA ASP A 579 27.04 -23.30 6.97
C ASP A 579 28.20 -22.33 6.77
N PHE A 580 28.25 -21.65 5.61
CA PHE A 580 29.23 -20.59 5.34
C PHE A 580 29.18 -19.48 6.39
N PHE A 581 27.99 -19.01 6.77
CA PHE A 581 27.82 -18.00 7.84
C PHE A 581 28.51 -18.42 9.15
N VAL A 582 28.37 -19.70 9.53
CA VAL A 582 28.92 -20.26 10.77
C VAL A 582 30.44 -20.45 10.69
N GLU A 583 30.96 -20.81 9.51
CA GLU A 583 32.41 -20.94 9.27
C GLU A 583 33.15 -19.63 9.52
N GLN A 584 32.54 -18.50 9.15
CA GLN A 584 33.13 -17.18 9.40
C GLN A 584 33.11 -16.84 10.89
N LYS A 585 31.96 -17.06 11.55
CA LYS A 585 31.80 -16.85 13.00
C LYS A 585 30.54 -17.53 13.53
N ALA A 586 30.67 -18.24 14.67
CA ALA A 586 29.60 -19.05 15.26
C ALA A 586 28.57 -18.27 16.10
N ASP A 587 28.68 -16.95 16.18
CA ASP A 587 27.73 -16.07 16.87
C ASP A 587 27.35 -14.87 15.97
N VAL A 588 26.18 -14.28 16.25
CA VAL A 588 25.71 -13.09 15.52
C VAL A 588 26.71 -11.95 15.69
N LYS A 589 27.23 -11.46 14.56
CA LYS A 589 28.04 -10.25 14.48
C LYS A 589 27.45 -9.27 13.46
N MET A 590 27.20 -9.65 12.20
CA MET A 590 26.34 -8.93 11.22
C MET A 590 26.39 -7.38 11.33
N GLY A 591 27.59 -6.79 11.28
CA GLY A 591 27.83 -5.37 11.58
C GLY A 591 27.17 -4.42 10.60
N ASP A 592 27.01 -4.85 9.35
CA ASP A 592 26.53 -4.00 8.26
C ASP A 592 25.06 -4.20 7.90
N THR A 593 24.49 -5.29 8.41
CA THR A 593 23.09 -5.66 8.24
C THR A 593 22.08 -4.56 8.60
N PRO A 594 22.31 -3.66 9.59
CA PRO A 594 21.45 -2.49 9.80
C PRO A 594 21.16 -1.69 8.53
N SER A 595 22.14 -1.55 7.62
CA SER A 595 21.94 -0.86 6.34
C SER A 595 20.97 -1.60 5.39
N VAL A 596 20.93 -2.93 5.45
CA VAL A 596 19.93 -3.77 4.77
C VAL A 596 18.58 -3.66 5.47
N GLY A 597 18.56 -3.77 6.80
CA GLY A 597 17.36 -3.62 7.63
C GLY A 597 16.65 -2.29 7.43
N TRP A 598 17.40 -1.22 7.18
CA TRP A 598 16.90 0.11 6.80
C TRP A 598 15.97 0.06 5.59
N LEU A 599 16.32 -0.74 4.57
CA LEU A 599 15.52 -0.90 3.36
C LEU A 599 14.37 -1.91 3.53
N LEU A 600 14.53 -2.92 4.38
CA LEU A 600 13.51 -3.95 4.60
C LEU A 600 12.33 -3.42 5.43
N LYS A 601 12.62 -2.72 6.54
CA LYS A 601 11.63 -2.26 7.53
C LYS A 601 12.02 -0.89 8.11
N GLY A 602 12.32 0.06 7.23
CA GLY A 602 12.55 1.47 7.58
C GLY A 602 11.74 2.44 6.75
N LYS A 603 12.06 3.73 6.83
CA LYS A 603 11.51 4.79 5.99
C LYS A 603 12.65 5.42 5.20
N PRO A 604 13.06 4.85 4.04
CA PRO A 604 14.35 5.16 3.42
C PRO A 604 14.59 6.62 3.02
N ASN A 605 13.55 7.46 3.01
CA ASN A 605 13.66 8.89 2.77
C ASN A 605 13.81 9.71 4.06
N ASP A 606 13.30 9.25 5.20
CA ASP A 606 13.35 9.99 6.46
C ASP A 606 14.11 9.22 7.55
N PRO A 607 15.43 9.45 7.69
CA PRO A 607 16.28 8.81 8.70
C PRO A 607 15.87 9.07 10.14
N THR A 608 14.98 10.03 10.41
CA THR A 608 14.51 10.30 11.78
C THR A 608 13.46 9.29 12.24
N GLN A 609 12.80 8.59 11.32
CA GLN A 609 11.80 7.59 11.65
C GLN A 609 12.45 6.28 12.11
N PRO A 610 11.86 5.59 13.11
CA PRO A 610 12.38 4.31 13.57
C PRO A 610 12.20 3.21 12.53
N GLY A 611 13.14 2.28 12.50
CA GLY A 611 13.09 1.06 11.69
C GLY A 611 14.20 0.08 12.08
N TRP A 612 14.28 -1.06 11.40
CA TRP A 612 15.30 -2.08 11.70
C TRP A 612 16.74 -1.55 11.52
N GLY A 613 16.95 -0.59 10.62
CA GLY A 613 18.25 0.09 10.47
C GLY A 613 18.54 1.20 11.48
N GLY A 614 17.65 1.43 12.45
CA GLY A 614 17.79 2.48 13.46
C GLY A 614 17.07 3.77 13.11
N SER A 615 17.23 4.78 13.98
CA SER A 615 16.74 6.15 13.80
C SER A 615 17.87 7.14 14.11
N TYR A 616 17.95 8.21 13.33
CA TYR A 616 19.09 9.11 13.29
C TYR A 616 18.67 10.57 13.47
N VAL A 617 19.58 11.38 14.01
CA VAL A 617 19.42 12.83 14.16
C VAL A 617 20.19 13.57 13.08
N ARG A 618 19.82 14.83 12.84
CA ARG A 618 20.58 15.71 11.93
C ARG A 618 22.00 15.90 12.45
N ALA A 619 22.98 15.79 11.56
CA ALA A 619 24.37 16.05 11.92
C ALA A 619 24.60 17.53 12.23
N TRP A 620 25.30 17.82 13.32
CA TRP A 620 25.92 19.12 13.58
C TRP A 620 27.19 19.27 12.74
N GLU A 621 27.88 20.41 12.87
CA GLU A 621 29.18 20.61 12.22
C GLU A 621 30.09 19.44 12.57
N ARG A 622 30.56 18.70 11.54
CA ARG A 622 31.38 17.51 11.79
C ARG A 622 32.71 17.96 12.39
N PRO A 623 33.15 17.40 13.53
CA PRO A 623 34.28 17.93 14.29
C PRO A 623 35.57 17.89 13.48
N TYR A 624 36.20 19.04 13.29
CA TYR A 624 37.47 19.20 12.60
C TYR A 624 38.39 20.10 13.44
N LEU A 625 39.56 19.59 13.81
CA LEU A 625 40.56 20.31 14.60
C LEU A 625 41.87 20.39 13.82
N LEU A 626 42.23 21.60 13.37
CA LEU A 626 43.52 21.88 12.75
C LEU A 626 44.50 22.41 13.79
N LEU A 627 45.68 21.81 13.89
CA LEU A 627 46.77 22.28 14.74
C LEU A 627 48.04 22.49 13.90
N ASP A 628 48.60 23.69 13.98
CA ASP A 628 49.89 24.04 13.37
C ASP A 628 51.11 23.67 14.23
N ARG A 629 50.86 22.91 15.31
CA ARG A 629 51.81 22.50 16.34
C ARG A 629 51.46 21.11 16.86
N MET A 630 52.37 20.50 17.62
CA MET A 630 52.05 19.27 18.35
C MET A 630 50.91 19.52 19.37
N PRO A 631 50.00 18.55 19.55
CA PRO A 631 48.95 18.63 20.57
C PRO A 631 49.49 18.85 21.98
N VAL A 632 48.83 19.70 22.76
CA VAL A 632 49.06 19.93 24.19
C VAL A 632 47.87 19.42 25.01
N LYS A 633 48.04 19.30 26.34
CA LYS A 633 47.02 18.75 27.26
C LYS A 633 45.64 19.41 27.17
N ALA A 634 45.56 20.67 26.76
CA ALA A 634 44.30 21.39 26.62
C ALA A 634 43.52 21.01 25.34
N ASP A 635 44.21 20.53 24.31
CA ASP A 635 43.60 20.15 23.04
C ASP A 635 42.76 18.88 23.23
N ARG A 636 41.56 18.90 22.67
CA ARG A 636 40.60 17.79 22.71
C ARG A 636 39.75 17.81 21.46
N ILE A 637 39.24 16.65 21.06
CA ILE A 637 38.39 16.50 19.87
C ILE A 637 37.23 15.54 20.18
N GLU A 638 36.13 15.65 19.46
CA GLU A 638 35.07 14.66 19.56
C GLU A 638 35.50 13.31 18.95
N ALA A 639 35.02 12.21 19.50
CA ALA A 639 35.16 10.89 18.87
C ALA A 639 34.55 10.92 17.45
N PHE A 640 35.19 10.23 16.52
CA PHE A 640 34.90 10.27 15.09
C PHE A 640 35.09 11.65 14.40
N GLY A 641 35.76 12.61 15.05
CA GLY A 641 36.22 13.85 14.40
C GLY A 641 37.48 13.67 13.55
N ILE A 642 37.91 14.71 12.85
CA ILE A 642 39.18 14.76 12.09
C ILE A 642 40.15 15.71 12.79
N LEU A 643 41.28 15.17 13.26
CA LEU A 643 42.44 15.94 13.70
C LEU A 643 43.42 16.08 12.53
N GLU A 644 43.66 17.32 12.08
CA GLU A 644 44.69 17.63 11.10
C GLU A 644 45.89 18.30 11.80
N LEU A 645 47.06 17.68 11.71
CA LEU A 645 48.33 18.26 12.18
C LEU A 645 49.08 18.85 10.99
N MET A 646 49.22 20.17 10.92
CA MET A 646 49.97 20.91 9.90
C MET A 646 51.28 21.42 10.48
N LEU A 647 52.31 20.59 10.52
CA LEU A 647 53.53 20.89 11.26
C LEU A 647 54.57 21.59 10.36
N PRO A 648 55.14 22.73 10.81
CA PRO A 648 56.19 23.41 10.05
C PRO A 648 57.50 22.61 10.07
N VAL A 649 58.19 22.62 8.93
CA VAL A 649 59.44 21.90 8.67
C VAL A 649 60.51 22.87 8.24
N LYS A 650 61.62 22.93 9.00
CA LYS A 650 62.68 23.92 8.77
C LYS A 650 63.64 23.54 7.63
N ARG A 651 63.85 22.24 7.38
CA ARG A 651 64.75 21.71 6.36
C ARG A 651 64.26 20.35 5.89
N LEU A 652 63.94 20.23 4.60
CA LEU A 652 63.50 18.97 4.00
C LEU A 652 64.72 18.23 3.40
N PRO A 653 64.86 16.91 3.64
CA PRO A 653 65.74 16.07 2.84
C PRO A 653 65.17 15.89 1.42
N GLU A 654 65.96 15.34 0.49
CA GLU A 654 65.60 15.21 -0.94
C GLU A 654 64.32 14.38 -1.16
N ASN A 655 64.12 13.32 -0.37
CA ASN A 655 62.90 12.52 -0.35
C ASN A 655 62.34 12.52 1.08
N PRO A 656 61.55 13.54 1.47
CA PRO A 656 61.09 13.66 2.84
C PRO A 656 60.05 12.59 3.19
N GLU A 657 60.30 11.90 4.29
CA GLU A 657 59.45 10.87 4.85
C GLU A 657 59.11 11.22 6.29
N ALA A 658 57.82 11.19 6.62
CA ALA A 658 57.33 11.30 7.98
C ALA A 658 56.04 10.48 8.12
N VAL A 659 55.93 9.73 9.22
CA VAL A 659 54.79 8.86 9.53
C VAL A 659 54.35 9.14 10.95
N LEU A 660 53.09 9.51 11.14
CA LEU A 660 52.48 9.63 12.45
C LEU A 660 51.96 8.25 12.88
N LYS A 661 52.60 7.67 13.88
CA LYS A 661 52.22 6.39 14.49
C LYS A 661 51.26 6.63 15.66
N VAL A 662 50.09 6.01 15.61
CA VAL A 662 49.06 6.06 16.67
C VAL A 662 48.39 4.71 16.81
N GLU A 663 48.48 4.12 18.01
CA GLU A 663 48.04 2.74 18.25
C GLU A 663 48.58 1.77 17.17
N ASN A 664 47.68 1.15 16.40
CA ASN A 664 47.99 0.24 15.30
C ASN A 664 47.90 0.90 13.91
N GLN A 665 47.94 2.23 13.84
CA GLN A 665 47.87 2.99 12.59
C GLN A 665 49.19 3.71 12.28
N GLU A 666 49.56 3.68 11.00
CA GLU A 666 50.63 4.48 10.42
C GLU A 666 50.01 5.44 9.40
N LEU A 667 50.14 6.74 9.65
CA LEU A 667 49.58 7.80 8.82
C LEU A 667 50.74 8.51 8.11
N VAL A 668 50.83 8.33 6.80
CA VAL A 668 51.89 8.94 5.98
C VAL A 668 51.67 10.45 5.88
N GLY A 669 52.72 11.21 6.12
CA GLY A 669 52.69 12.68 6.07
C GLY A 669 52.69 13.19 4.64
N HIS A 670 51.85 14.20 4.38
CA HIS A 670 51.78 14.89 3.10
C HIS A 670 52.58 16.19 3.14
N PHE A 671 53.51 16.40 2.20
CA PHE A 671 54.31 17.63 2.10
C PHE A 671 53.75 18.53 0.99
N GLU A 672 53.25 19.72 1.34
CA GLU A 672 52.63 20.66 0.38
C GLU A 672 53.65 21.54 -0.37
N GLY A 673 54.94 21.45 -0.03
CA GLY A 673 56.00 22.27 -0.63
C GLY A 673 56.06 23.71 -0.08
N ASP A 674 55.12 24.10 0.78
CA ASP A 674 55.07 25.37 1.51
C ASP A 674 55.91 25.37 2.81
N GLY A 675 56.66 24.30 3.05
CA GLY A 675 57.42 24.08 4.28
C GLY A 675 56.62 23.44 5.41
N THR A 676 55.44 22.86 5.14
CA THR A 676 54.67 22.09 6.13
C THR A 676 54.54 20.61 5.75
N VAL A 677 54.30 19.77 6.77
CA VAL A 677 53.82 18.40 6.59
C VAL A 677 52.45 18.24 7.26
N ARG A 678 51.55 17.49 6.65
CA ARG A 678 50.18 17.29 7.11
C ARG A 678 49.88 15.84 7.44
N PHE A 679 49.15 15.62 8.52
CA PHE A 679 48.62 14.31 8.92
C PHE A 679 47.15 14.44 9.30
N ARG A 680 46.29 13.52 8.84
CA ARG A 680 44.90 13.42 9.29
C ARG A 680 44.67 12.16 10.10
N PHE A 681 44.10 12.33 11.29
CA PHE A 681 43.78 11.26 12.22
C PHE A 681 42.32 11.35 12.69
N CYS A 682 41.65 10.20 12.80
CA CYS A 682 40.29 10.11 13.34
C CYS A 682 40.25 9.22 14.59
N PRO A 683 39.93 9.76 15.78
CA PRO A 683 39.84 8.97 17.01
C PRO A 683 38.51 8.19 17.07
N LYS A 684 38.58 6.86 16.95
CA LYS A 684 37.40 5.97 16.90
C LYS A 684 36.60 5.81 18.21
N ALA A 685 37.05 6.41 19.31
CA ALA A 685 36.46 6.26 20.64
C ALA A 685 36.90 7.38 21.58
N ALA A 686 36.07 7.73 22.55
CA ALA A 686 36.35 8.72 23.58
C ALA A 686 37.39 8.22 24.60
N LYS A 687 38.65 8.49 24.33
CA LYS A 687 39.79 8.17 25.20
C LYS A 687 41.02 9.01 24.82
N ARG A 688 42.10 8.82 25.56
CA ARG A 688 43.42 9.38 25.24
C ARG A 688 44.09 8.59 24.11
N TYR A 689 44.70 9.29 23.16
CA TYR A 689 45.56 8.73 22.11
C TYR A 689 46.94 9.39 22.18
N ASP A 690 47.99 8.57 22.16
CA ASP A 690 49.37 9.01 22.13
C ASP A 690 49.96 8.77 20.73
N PHE A 691 50.74 9.75 20.25
CA PHE A 691 51.33 9.76 18.92
C PHE A 691 52.86 9.78 18.99
N LYS A 692 53.50 9.18 17.98
CA LYS A 692 54.92 9.37 17.70
C LYS A 692 55.13 9.58 16.20
N ILE A 693 55.90 10.59 15.83
CA ILE A 693 56.33 10.79 14.44
C ILE A 693 57.65 10.03 14.25
N ALA A 694 57.73 9.26 13.17
CA ALA A 694 58.94 8.58 12.73
C ALA A 694 59.23 8.97 11.27
N GLY A 695 60.49 9.19 10.90
CA GLY A 695 60.86 9.53 9.52
C GLY A 695 62.29 10.05 9.38
N ASN A 696 62.60 10.64 8.23
CA ASN A 696 63.93 11.18 7.93
C ASN A 696 64.02 12.71 8.04
N VAL A 697 62.92 13.38 8.43
CA VAL A 697 62.86 14.82 8.64
C VAL A 697 63.32 15.16 10.07
N PRO A 698 64.52 15.77 10.28
CA PRO A 698 65.11 15.89 11.62
C PRO A 698 64.30 16.73 12.60
N SER A 699 63.54 17.71 12.13
CA SER A 699 62.70 18.55 12.99
C SER A 699 61.41 17.88 13.47
N LEU A 700 61.12 16.66 13.00
CA LEU A 700 59.90 15.91 13.29
C LEU A 700 60.16 14.52 13.83
N ASP A 701 61.23 13.85 13.38
CA ASP A 701 61.54 12.49 13.82
C ASP A 701 61.68 12.41 15.35
N GLY A 702 61.02 11.42 15.95
CA GLY A 702 60.97 11.21 17.38
C GLY A 702 60.01 12.10 18.17
N LYS A 703 59.33 13.08 17.55
CA LYS A 703 58.34 13.91 18.26
C LYS A 703 57.16 13.08 18.74
N THR A 704 56.73 13.34 19.97
CA THR A 704 55.57 12.70 20.59
C THR A 704 54.49 13.72 20.94
N GLY A 705 53.22 13.30 20.94
CA GLY A 705 52.10 14.14 21.34
C GLY A 705 50.93 13.31 21.87
N THR A 706 49.90 13.98 22.39
CA THR A 706 48.71 13.32 22.94
C THR A 706 47.46 14.14 22.63
N ILE A 707 46.37 13.49 22.21
CA ILE A 707 45.04 14.11 22.09
C ILE A 707 44.03 13.32 22.94
N THR A 708 43.10 14.02 23.58
CA THR A 708 41.97 13.39 24.27
C THR A 708 40.71 13.51 23.43
N ALA A 709 40.10 12.38 23.09
CA ALA A 709 38.81 12.33 22.44
C ALA A 709 37.66 12.21 23.45
N TYR A 710 36.52 12.85 23.20
CA TYR A 710 35.33 12.82 24.08
C TYR A 710 34.03 12.58 23.29
N ILE A 711 32.95 12.18 23.98
CA ILE A 711 31.58 12.16 23.40
C ILE A 711 30.93 13.51 23.74
N PRO A 712 30.42 14.28 22.76
CA PRO A 712 29.78 15.55 23.05
C PRO A 712 28.42 15.37 23.75
N SER A 713 27.88 16.45 24.31
CA SER A 713 26.52 16.47 24.87
C SER A 713 25.48 16.21 23.76
N PRO A 714 24.40 15.45 23.99
CA PRO A 714 23.34 15.24 22.99
C PRO A 714 22.70 16.53 22.46
N GLU A 715 22.80 17.62 23.22
CA GLU A 715 22.31 18.96 22.85
C GLU A 715 22.89 19.48 21.52
N VAL A 716 24.06 18.99 21.08
CA VAL A 716 24.64 19.37 19.78
C VAL A 716 23.69 19.08 18.60
N ALA A 717 22.85 18.04 18.70
CA ALA A 717 21.88 17.70 17.68
C ALA A 717 20.76 18.75 17.50
N LYS A 718 20.55 19.64 18.49
CA LYS A 718 19.59 20.75 18.39
C LYS A 718 20.11 21.92 17.53
N SER A 719 21.39 21.90 17.15
CA SER A 719 22.03 22.89 16.29
C SER A 719 22.62 22.22 15.05
N PRO A 720 21.76 21.73 14.12
CA PRO A 720 22.22 21.04 12.92
C PRO A 720 23.08 21.94 12.03
N SER A 721 24.04 21.35 11.32
CA SER A 721 24.91 22.10 10.41
C SER A 721 24.12 22.62 9.21
N HIS A 722 24.23 23.93 8.95
CA HIS A 722 23.71 24.52 7.71
C HIS A 722 24.54 24.11 6.48
N LYS A 723 25.81 23.72 6.66
CA LYS A 723 26.68 23.25 5.58
C LYS A 723 26.35 21.83 5.15
N LEU A 724 25.88 20.99 6.09
CA LEU A 724 25.58 19.57 5.87
C LEU A 724 24.08 19.27 5.99
N PRO A 725 23.22 19.89 5.17
CA PRO A 725 21.77 19.87 5.35
C PRO A 725 21.13 18.48 5.16
N HIS A 726 21.87 17.52 4.59
CA HIS A 726 21.41 16.17 4.28
C HIS A 726 22.31 15.10 4.91
N TRP A 727 22.91 15.43 6.06
CA TRP A 727 23.69 14.48 6.84
C TRP A 727 22.96 14.11 8.12
N TRP A 728 23.03 12.82 8.43
CA TRP A 728 22.48 12.24 9.65
C TRP A 728 23.55 11.42 10.37
N THR A 729 23.45 11.34 11.69
CA THR A 729 24.36 10.58 12.55
C THR A 729 23.59 9.99 13.72
N ASP A 730 24.21 9.07 14.46
CA ASP A 730 23.59 8.43 15.63
C ASP A 730 23.04 9.45 16.64
N ASP A 731 21.89 9.12 17.24
CA ASP A 731 21.37 9.86 18.38
C ASP A 731 22.25 9.59 19.61
N LEU A 732 22.76 10.67 20.21
CA LEU A 732 23.64 10.60 21.38
C LEU A 732 22.88 10.50 22.70
N SER A 733 21.55 10.59 22.67
CA SER A 733 20.71 10.57 23.87
C SER A 733 20.89 9.27 24.65
N PRO A 734 21.07 9.31 25.99
CA PRO A 734 21.36 8.12 26.79
C PRO A 734 20.33 6.99 26.70
N ASP A 735 19.06 7.33 26.45
CA ASP A 735 17.95 6.38 26.29
C ASP A 735 18.01 5.59 24.98
N THR A 736 18.77 6.07 23.99
CA THR A 736 19.01 5.41 22.71
C THR A 736 20.27 4.55 22.69
N ALA A 737 21.03 4.52 23.78
CA ALA A 737 22.31 3.81 23.86
C ALA A 737 22.17 2.34 24.34
N GLU A 738 23.07 1.48 23.87
CA GLU A 738 23.35 0.16 24.46
C GLU A 738 24.76 0.20 25.08
N GLY A 739 24.85 0.28 26.41
CA GLY A 739 26.11 0.51 27.11
C GLY A 739 26.78 1.81 26.67
N SER A 740 27.97 1.73 26.05
CA SER A 740 28.71 2.90 25.54
C SER A 740 28.43 3.25 24.08
N HIS A 741 27.47 2.56 23.45
CA HIS A 741 27.16 2.68 22.03
C HIS A 741 25.89 3.50 21.82
N SER A 742 26.05 4.81 21.59
CA SER A 742 24.96 5.73 21.25
C SER A 742 24.20 5.28 20.01
N GLY A 743 22.88 5.48 20.00
CA GLY A 743 21.98 5.07 18.91
C GLY A 743 21.74 3.57 18.78
N ALA A 744 22.55 2.69 19.40
CA ALA A 744 22.45 1.24 19.21
C ALA A 744 21.09 0.65 19.66
N LYS A 745 20.42 1.26 20.64
CA LYS A 745 19.10 0.81 21.10
C LYS A 745 17.99 1.08 20.09
N THR A 746 18.20 2.03 19.18
CA THR A 746 17.25 2.31 18.09
C THR A 746 17.14 1.13 17.13
N VAL A 747 18.20 0.33 17.01
CA VAL A 747 18.26 -0.93 16.27
C VAL A 747 17.87 -2.12 17.16
N SER A 748 18.52 -2.26 18.33
CA SER A 748 18.41 -3.48 19.15
C SER A 748 17.00 -3.76 19.68
N ARG A 749 16.17 -2.73 19.82
CA ARG A 749 14.77 -2.86 20.20
C ARG A 749 13.94 -3.74 19.25
N TRP A 750 14.43 -3.95 18.02
CA TRP A 750 13.78 -4.75 16.98
C TRP A 750 14.33 -6.18 16.87
N ARG A 751 15.19 -6.59 17.81
CA ARG A 751 15.97 -7.83 17.71
C ARG A 751 15.16 -9.09 17.43
N GLU A 752 14.07 -9.30 18.17
CA GLU A 752 13.25 -10.49 18.01
C GLU A 752 12.57 -10.52 16.63
N GLU A 753 12.20 -9.35 16.10
CA GLU A 753 11.60 -9.23 14.78
C GLU A 753 12.61 -9.50 13.67
N PHE A 754 13.76 -8.82 13.67
CA PHE A 754 14.74 -9.00 12.59
C PHE A 754 15.41 -10.37 12.63
N LEU A 755 15.71 -10.93 13.81
CA LEU A 755 16.26 -12.28 13.91
C LEU A 755 15.20 -13.33 13.62
N GLY A 756 13.96 -13.11 14.05
CA GLY A 756 12.84 -14.00 13.76
C GLY A 756 12.58 -14.10 12.26
N ASP A 757 12.61 -12.98 11.55
CA ASP A 757 12.47 -12.94 10.09
C ASP A 757 13.70 -13.56 9.39
N PHE A 758 14.92 -13.19 9.80
CA PHE A 758 16.14 -13.76 9.25
C PHE A 758 16.19 -15.29 9.41
N GLY A 759 15.81 -15.82 10.57
CA GLY A 759 15.74 -17.26 10.82
C GLY A 759 14.72 -17.97 9.91
N LYS A 760 13.58 -17.33 9.60
CA LYS A 760 12.60 -17.85 8.62
C LYS A 760 13.17 -17.82 7.20
N ARG A 761 13.91 -16.77 6.83
CA ARG A 761 14.57 -16.64 5.52
C ARG A 761 15.66 -17.70 5.34
N MET A 762 16.44 -17.97 6.39
CA MET A 762 17.46 -19.03 6.36
C MET A 762 16.87 -20.41 6.08
N LEU A 763 15.69 -20.75 6.60
CA LEU A 763 15.04 -22.04 6.32
C LEU A 763 14.85 -22.29 4.81
N ARG A 764 14.59 -21.23 4.03
CA ARG A 764 14.39 -21.30 2.58
C ARG A 764 15.61 -21.81 1.81
N CYS A 765 16.81 -21.68 2.37
CA CYS A 765 18.03 -22.19 1.75
C CYS A 765 18.04 -23.74 1.73
N SER A 766 17.44 -24.37 2.74
CA SER A 766 17.41 -25.83 2.90
C SER A 766 16.07 -26.49 2.56
N GLN A 767 14.99 -25.72 2.43
CA GLN A 767 13.64 -26.21 2.24
C GLN A 767 13.02 -25.52 1.04
N PRO A 768 12.55 -26.24 0.00
CA PRO A 768 11.71 -25.62 -1.01
C PRO A 768 10.42 -25.10 -0.37
N ALA A 769 9.76 -24.15 -1.01
CA ALA A 769 8.44 -23.71 -0.61
C ALA A 769 7.54 -24.94 -0.50
N ALA A 770 6.78 -25.01 0.59
CA ALA A 770 5.78 -26.06 0.73
C ALA A 770 4.93 -26.06 -0.53
N THR A 771 4.79 -27.20 -1.19
CA THR A 771 3.86 -27.35 -2.32
C THR A 771 2.50 -26.94 -1.80
N ASN A 772 2.02 -25.77 -2.21
CA ASN A 772 0.77 -25.22 -1.72
C ASN A 772 -0.35 -26.13 -2.22
N THR A 773 -0.90 -26.97 -1.35
CA THR A 773 -1.97 -27.90 -1.72
C THR A 773 -3.35 -27.26 -1.61
N ARG A 774 -3.46 -25.97 -1.26
CA ARG A 774 -4.76 -25.29 -1.16
C ARG A 774 -5.42 -25.25 -2.53
N THR A 775 -6.74 -25.40 -2.54
CA THR A 775 -7.51 -25.29 -3.78
C THR A 775 -7.57 -23.83 -4.21
N ARG A 776 -7.41 -23.55 -5.51
CA ARG A 776 -7.62 -22.21 -6.07
C ARG A 776 -9.09 -22.04 -6.44
N VAL A 777 -9.67 -20.89 -6.09
CA VAL A 777 -11.09 -20.61 -6.35
C VAL A 777 -11.29 -19.23 -6.98
N ILE A 778 -12.24 -19.16 -7.92
CA ILE A 778 -12.82 -17.94 -8.46
C ILE A 778 -14.32 -18.03 -8.23
N VAL A 779 -14.91 -16.98 -7.66
CA VAL A 779 -16.36 -16.87 -7.45
C VAL A 779 -16.91 -15.80 -8.37
N THR A 780 -17.99 -16.10 -9.08
CA THR A 780 -18.82 -15.12 -9.79
C THR A 780 -20.24 -15.15 -9.22
N SER A 781 -20.74 -14.00 -8.77
CA SER A 781 -21.98 -13.91 -7.97
C SER A 781 -22.79 -12.67 -8.35
N ASP A 782 -24.12 -12.81 -8.40
CA ASP A 782 -25.07 -11.76 -8.80
C ASP A 782 -25.73 -11.04 -7.61
N GLY A 783 -25.30 -11.38 -6.38
CA GLY A 783 -25.66 -10.65 -5.16
C GLY A 783 -27.12 -10.81 -4.77
N GLU A 784 -27.77 -11.95 -5.03
CA GLU A 784 -29.05 -12.27 -4.40
C GLU A 784 -28.87 -12.41 -2.88
N ILE A 785 -29.97 -12.43 -2.13
CA ILE A 785 -29.93 -12.46 -0.66
C ILE A 785 -29.20 -13.71 -0.13
N ASP A 786 -29.24 -14.83 -0.85
CA ASP A 786 -28.46 -16.02 -0.54
C ASP A 786 -27.00 -15.94 -0.95
N ASP A 787 -26.62 -15.19 -1.99
CA ASP A 787 -25.22 -14.84 -2.24
C ASP A 787 -24.66 -14.00 -1.07
N GLU A 788 -25.44 -13.05 -0.56
CA GLU A 788 -25.10 -12.24 0.61
C GLU A 788 -24.87 -13.12 1.87
N CYS A 789 -25.71 -14.14 2.07
CA CYS A 789 -25.52 -15.12 3.15
C CYS A 789 -24.29 -16.01 2.91
N SER A 790 -24.13 -16.51 1.68
CA SER A 790 -23.00 -17.35 1.27
C SER A 790 -21.67 -16.60 1.35
N MET A 791 -21.64 -15.30 1.08
CA MET A 791 -20.45 -14.45 1.17
C MET A 791 -19.93 -14.35 2.61
N VAL A 792 -20.81 -14.25 3.61
CA VAL A 792 -20.42 -14.29 5.03
C VAL A 792 -19.67 -15.58 5.33
N ARG A 793 -20.25 -16.74 4.95
CA ARG A 793 -19.62 -18.04 5.18
C ARG A 793 -18.33 -18.18 4.36
N PHE A 794 -18.33 -17.83 3.08
CA PHE A 794 -17.17 -17.91 2.20
C PHE A 794 -15.96 -17.17 2.80
N LEU A 795 -16.15 -15.96 3.31
CA LEU A 795 -15.08 -15.17 3.93
C LEU A 795 -14.56 -15.79 5.25
N LEU A 796 -15.41 -16.46 6.03
CA LEU A 796 -14.97 -17.21 7.22
C LEU A 796 -14.17 -18.48 6.89
N TYR A 797 -14.20 -18.94 5.65
CA TYR A 797 -13.43 -20.09 5.17
C TYR A 797 -12.27 -19.67 4.26
N ALA A 798 -11.99 -18.37 4.14
CA ALA A 798 -10.96 -17.85 3.25
C ALA A 798 -9.53 -18.39 3.53
N ASN A 799 -9.27 -18.95 4.72
CA ASN A 799 -8.01 -19.64 5.03
C ASN A 799 -7.81 -20.96 4.25
N GLU A 800 -8.91 -21.61 3.82
CA GLU A 800 -8.89 -22.93 3.18
C GLU A 800 -8.45 -22.89 1.70
N TRP A 801 -8.51 -21.71 1.07
CA TRP A 801 -8.31 -21.54 -0.36
C TRP A 801 -7.31 -20.46 -0.70
N ASP A 802 -6.79 -20.54 -1.93
CA ASP A 802 -6.25 -19.37 -2.60
C ASP A 802 -7.39 -18.73 -3.42
N ILE A 803 -7.95 -17.63 -2.89
CA ILE A 803 -8.99 -16.86 -3.58
C ILE A 803 -8.34 -16.01 -4.65
N GLU A 804 -8.62 -16.33 -5.91
CA GLU A 804 -8.01 -15.68 -7.07
C GLU A 804 -8.86 -14.56 -7.63
N ALA A 805 -10.19 -14.65 -7.47
CA ALA A 805 -11.12 -13.58 -7.77
C ALA A 805 -12.48 -13.75 -7.05
N ILE A 806 -13.06 -12.62 -6.64
CA ILE A 806 -14.47 -12.47 -6.22
C ILE A 806 -15.11 -11.49 -7.19
N VAL A 807 -16.02 -11.94 -8.04
CA VAL A 807 -16.49 -11.15 -9.18
C VAL A 807 -18.00 -10.97 -9.13
N THR A 808 -18.45 -9.73 -9.07
CA THR A 808 -19.88 -9.41 -9.23
C THR A 808 -20.29 -9.65 -10.69
N SER A 809 -21.30 -10.49 -10.94
CA SER A 809 -21.75 -10.95 -12.26
C SER A 809 -23.27 -10.80 -12.39
N SER A 810 -23.86 -11.16 -13.54
CA SER A 810 -25.31 -11.25 -13.71
C SER A 810 -25.83 -12.68 -13.74
N SER A 811 -27.15 -12.83 -13.61
CA SER A 811 -27.90 -14.08 -13.81
C SER A 811 -29.29 -13.79 -14.41
N GLN A 812 -30.14 -14.81 -14.54
CA GLN A 812 -31.58 -14.63 -14.82
C GLN A 812 -32.35 -13.92 -13.69
N TYR A 813 -31.80 -13.84 -12.47
CA TYR A 813 -32.44 -13.23 -11.30
C TYR A 813 -31.99 -11.79 -11.08
N HIS A 814 -30.68 -11.51 -11.15
CA HIS A 814 -30.11 -10.19 -10.87
C HIS A 814 -29.19 -9.70 -12.01
N TRP A 815 -29.43 -8.48 -12.49
CA TRP A 815 -28.56 -7.73 -13.43
C TRP A 815 -28.89 -6.23 -13.40
N GLN A 816 -28.06 -5.38 -14.00
CA GLN A 816 -28.24 -3.91 -14.05
C GLN A 816 -29.53 -3.51 -14.76
N GLY A 817 -30.62 -3.39 -13.99
CA GLY A 817 -31.97 -3.12 -14.51
C GLY A 817 -33.03 -4.14 -14.07
N HIS A 818 -32.63 -5.23 -13.40
CA HIS A 818 -33.52 -6.22 -12.83
C HIS A 818 -33.02 -6.67 -11.45
N LYS A 819 -33.69 -6.19 -10.39
CA LYS A 819 -33.42 -6.54 -8.98
C LYS A 819 -31.96 -6.41 -8.54
N TRP A 820 -31.21 -5.50 -9.16
CA TRP A 820 -29.78 -5.34 -8.94
C TRP A 820 -29.42 -5.00 -7.49
N ALA A 821 -28.44 -5.71 -6.92
CA ALA A 821 -27.93 -5.48 -5.57
C ALA A 821 -27.00 -4.25 -5.47
N GLY A 822 -26.45 -3.80 -6.59
CA GLY A 822 -25.44 -2.74 -6.68
C GLY A 822 -24.11 -3.29 -7.18
N ASP A 823 -23.31 -2.45 -7.84
CA ASP A 823 -21.99 -2.86 -8.36
C ASP A 823 -20.99 -3.12 -7.20
N ASP A 824 -21.24 -2.51 -6.04
CA ASP A 824 -20.44 -2.47 -4.83
C ASP A 824 -20.99 -3.34 -3.69
N TRP A 825 -21.95 -4.24 -3.96
CA TRP A 825 -22.65 -5.00 -2.91
C TRP A 825 -21.73 -5.86 -2.02
N THR A 826 -20.54 -6.22 -2.53
CA THR A 826 -19.53 -6.99 -1.78
C THR A 826 -18.71 -6.13 -0.79
N GLU A 827 -18.67 -4.81 -0.97
CA GLU A 827 -17.83 -3.91 -0.15
C GLU A 827 -18.16 -3.96 1.35
N PRO A 828 -19.45 -3.95 1.79
CA PRO A 828 -19.77 -4.08 3.20
C PRO A 828 -19.24 -5.36 3.84
N TYR A 829 -19.25 -6.48 3.10
CA TYR A 829 -18.74 -7.76 3.57
C TYR A 829 -17.22 -7.77 3.71
N LEU A 830 -16.50 -7.19 2.75
CA LEU A 830 -15.04 -7.03 2.81
C LEU A 830 -14.61 -6.06 3.92
N GLY A 831 -15.36 -4.97 4.13
CA GLY A 831 -15.13 -4.05 5.24
C GLY A 831 -15.43 -4.66 6.61
N ALA A 832 -16.39 -5.58 6.69
CA ALA A 832 -16.65 -6.34 7.91
C ALA A 832 -15.60 -7.43 8.16
N TYR A 833 -15.11 -8.09 7.09
CA TYR A 833 -13.99 -9.03 7.15
C TYR A 833 -12.72 -8.36 7.69
N GLU A 834 -12.40 -7.15 7.21
CA GLU A 834 -11.25 -6.37 7.70
C GLU A 834 -11.27 -6.16 9.21
N GLN A 835 -12.46 -5.93 9.79
CA GLN A 835 -12.61 -5.71 11.22
C GLN A 835 -12.41 -7.00 12.05
N VAL A 836 -12.77 -8.16 11.51
CA VAL A 836 -12.59 -9.45 12.21
C VAL A 836 -11.24 -10.12 11.90
N PHE A 837 -10.55 -9.70 10.83
CA PHE A 837 -9.27 -10.26 10.38
C PHE A 837 -8.21 -10.38 11.48
N PRO A 838 -7.98 -9.38 12.36
CA PRO A 838 -6.99 -9.49 13.43
C PRO A 838 -7.27 -10.62 14.43
N ASN A 839 -8.52 -11.07 14.56
CA ASN A 839 -8.88 -12.24 15.36
C ASN A 839 -8.75 -13.53 14.53
N LEU A 840 -9.29 -13.55 13.30
CA LEU A 840 -9.21 -14.73 12.42
C LEU A 840 -7.77 -15.25 12.25
N VAL A 841 -6.78 -14.36 12.07
CA VAL A 841 -5.37 -14.77 11.91
C VAL A 841 -4.73 -15.37 13.17
N LYS A 842 -5.36 -15.22 14.34
CA LYS A 842 -4.94 -15.91 15.56
C LYS A 842 -5.31 -17.39 15.51
N HIS A 843 -6.39 -17.73 14.83
CA HIS A 843 -6.90 -19.10 14.65
C HIS A 843 -6.20 -19.81 13.50
N ASP A 844 -6.01 -19.12 12.38
CA ASP A 844 -5.20 -19.63 11.27
C ASP A 844 -4.49 -18.49 10.52
N THR A 845 -3.16 -18.50 10.53
CA THR A 845 -2.34 -17.51 9.82
C THR A 845 -2.54 -17.51 8.29
N LYS A 846 -3.25 -18.51 7.74
CA LYS A 846 -3.54 -18.63 6.30
C LYS A 846 -4.67 -17.74 5.80
N PHE A 847 -5.43 -17.09 6.69
CA PHE A 847 -6.43 -16.12 6.26
C PHE A 847 -5.79 -15.00 5.40
N PRO A 848 -6.34 -14.70 4.21
CA PRO A 848 -5.79 -13.66 3.34
C PRO A 848 -5.99 -12.27 3.92
N THR A 849 -5.07 -11.34 3.66
CA THR A 849 -5.24 -9.98 4.17
C THR A 849 -6.44 -9.29 3.52
N PRO A 850 -7.09 -8.32 4.20
CA PRO A 850 -8.19 -7.55 3.63
C PRO A 850 -7.80 -6.83 2.33
N GLU A 851 -6.57 -6.31 2.26
CA GLU A 851 -6.04 -5.66 1.05
C GLU A 851 -5.92 -6.65 -0.10
N TYR A 852 -5.47 -7.88 0.19
CA TYR A 852 -5.41 -8.94 -0.82
C TYR A 852 -6.81 -9.25 -1.36
N LEU A 853 -7.80 -9.49 -0.49
CA LEU A 853 -9.17 -9.78 -0.93
C LEU A 853 -9.76 -8.63 -1.76
N LYS A 854 -9.62 -7.38 -1.31
CA LYS A 854 -10.06 -6.20 -2.07
C LYS A 854 -9.38 -6.13 -3.45
N SER A 855 -8.09 -6.43 -3.53
CA SER A 855 -7.35 -6.47 -4.81
C SER A 855 -7.78 -7.61 -5.75
N ARG A 856 -8.47 -8.62 -5.22
CA ARG A 856 -9.04 -9.75 -5.97
C ARG A 856 -10.55 -9.60 -6.20
N THR A 857 -11.15 -8.47 -5.83
CA THR A 857 -12.56 -8.21 -6.06
C THR A 857 -12.74 -7.29 -7.26
N ALA A 858 -13.67 -7.62 -8.15
CA ALA A 858 -13.90 -6.82 -9.36
C ALA A 858 -15.34 -6.90 -9.87
N LEU A 859 -15.76 -5.88 -10.62
CA LEU A 859 -17.04 -5.88 -11.33
C LEU A 859 -16.91 -6.63 -12.66
N GLY A 860 -17.74 -7.65 -12.85
CA GLY A 860 -17.84 -8.47 -14.03
C GLY A 860 -18.87 -7.97 -15.04
N ASN A 861 -19.36 -8.88 -15.87
CA ASN A 861 -20.41 -8.63 -16.84
C ASN A 861 -21.77 -8.66 -16.14
N VAL A 862 -22.38 -7.48 -15.98
CA VAL A 862 -23.57 -7.29 -15.14
C VAL A 862 -24.76 -6.68 -15.88
N LYS A 863 -24.61 -6.33 -17.16
CA LYS A 863 -25.60 -5.50 -17.89
C LYS A 863 -26.93 -6.21 -18.14
N SER A 864 -26.91 -7.52 -18.37
CA SER A 864 -28.09 -8.35 -18.62
C SER A 864 -27.77 -9.82 -18.36
N GLU A 865 -28.80 -10.68 -18.30
CA GLU A 865 -28.60 -12.14 -18.35
C GLU A 865 -27.72 -12.50 -19.56
N GLY A 866 -26.64 -13.24 -19.33
CA GLY A 866 -25.78 -13.75 -20.40
C GLY A 866 -24.88 -12.71 -21.11
N ASP A 867 -24.70 -11.50 -20.56
CA ASP A 867 -23.86 -10.47 -21.18
C ASP A 867 -22.40 -10.95 -21.33
N THR A 868 -21.88 -10.92 -22.56
CA THR A 868 -20.48 -11.20 -22.91
C THR A 868 -19.92 -10.19 -23.91
N GLU A 869 -20.55 -9.01 -24.04
CA GLU A 869 -20.23 -8.05 -25.09
C GLU A 869 -18.85 -7.40 -24.89
N SER A 870 -18.51 -7.05 -23.64
CA SER A 870 -17.32 -6.25 -23.33
C SER A 870 -16.43 -6.93 -22.29
N GLU A 871 -15.12 -6.70 -22.39
CA GLU A 871 -14.16 -7.05 -21.34
C GLU A 871 -14.34 -6.11 -20.13
N THR A 872 -14.67 -6.70 -19.00
CA THR A 872 -14.86 -6.05 -17.69
C THR A 872 -13.64 -6.26 -16.80
N ASP A 873 -13.52 -5.52 -15.69
CA ASP A 873 -12.42 -5.72 -14.73
C ASP A 873 -12.42 -7.15 -14.17
N GLY A 874 -13.61 -7.70 -13.90
CA GLY A 874 -13.80 -9.10 -13.51
C GLY A 874 -13.30 -10.08 -14.56
N SER A 875 -13.72 -9.92 -15.82
CA SER A 875 -13.25 -10.82 -16.89
C SER A 875 -11.73 -10.70 -17.13
N ARG A 876 -11.16 -9.50 -17.04
CA ARG A 876 -9.70 -9.28 -17.16
C ARG A 876 -8.92 -9.92 -16.02
N LEU A 877 -9.46 -9.84 -14.80
CA LEU A 877 -8.87 -10.49 -13.62
C LEU A 877 -8.86 -12.01 -13.80
N ILE A 878 -9.96 -12.61 -14.25
CA ILE A 878 -10.03 -14.04 -14.55
C ILE A 878 -9.02 -14.41 -15.65
N VAL A 879 -8.95 -13.65 -16.75
CA VAL A 879 -7.96 -13.90 -17.83
C VAL A 879 -6.53 -13.87 -17.28
N LYS A 880 -6.19 -12.87 -16.48
CA LYS A 880 -4.86 -12.74 -15.86
C LYS A 880 -4.51 -13.96 -15.02
N VAL A 881 -5.44 -14.41 -14.18
CA VAL A 881 -5.24 -15.59 -13.32
C VAL A 881 -5.06 -16.86 -14.14
N LEU A 882 -5.87 -17.05 -15.19
CA LEU A 882 -5.85 -18.27 -15.99
C LEU A 882 -4.61 -18.38 -16.88
N LEU A 883 -4.04 -17.25 -17.30
CA LEU A 883 -2.80 -17.19 -18.08
C LEU A 883 -1.54 -17.24 -17.21
N ASP A 884 -1.65 -17.28 -15.89
CA ASP A 884 -0.51 -17.44 -14.99
C ASP A 884 0.07 -18.87 -15.11
N GLU A 885 1.33 -18.95 -15.56
CA GLU A 885 2.08 -20.20 -15.74
C GLU A 885 2.93 -20.55 -14.51
N SER A 886 2.99 -19.69 -13.49
CA SER A 886 3.71 -19.99 -12.23
C SER A 886 2.96 -20.99 -11.35
N ASP A 887 1.65 -21.18 -11.57
CA ASP A 887 0.79 -22.08 -10.80
C ASP A 887 -0.09 -22.96 -11.70
N ASP A 888 0.23 -24.25 -11.76
CA ASP A 888 -0.47 -25.27 -12.54
C ASP A 888 -1.53 -26.05 -11.75
N ARG A 889 -1.81 -25.67 -10.50
CA ARG A 889 -2.84 -26.32 -9.70
C ARG A 889 -4.22 -26.11 -10.35
N PRO A 890 -5.14 -27.09 -10.21
CA PRO A 890 -6.52 -26.91 -10.63
C PRO A 890 -7.17 -25.68 -9.97
N ILE A 891 -8.00 -24.99 -10.73
CA ILE A 891 -8.76 -23.80 -10.30
C ILE A 891 -10.25 -24.02 -10.53
N TRP A 892 -11.04 -23.83 -9.47
CA TRP A 892 -12.49 -23.96 -9.50
C TRP A 892 -13.15 -22.62 -9.78
N LEU A 893 -13.84 -22.52 -10.91
CA LEU A 893 -14.64 -21.37 -11.29
C LEU A 893 -16.08 -21.68 -10.89
N GLN A 894 -16.54 -20.96 -9.87
CA GLN A 894 -17.82 -21.16 -9.20
C GLN A 894 -18.78 -20.07 -9.65
N ALA A 895 -19.83 -20.45 -10.38
CA ALA A 895 -20.91 -19.52 -10.74
C ALA A 895 -22.06 -19.71 -9.75
N TRP A 896 -22.19 -18.74 -8.84
CA TRP A 896 -23.32 -18.63 -7.90
C TRP A 896 -24.54 -18.11 -8.68
N GLY A 897 -24.33 -17.05 -9.48
CA GLY A 897 -25.27 -16.59 -10.50
C GLY A 897 -25.04 -17.21 -11.89
N GLY A 898 -25.03 -16.37 -12.93
CA GLY A 898 -24.75 -16.78 -14.31
C GLY A 898 -23.24 -16.90 -14.61
N PRO A 899 -22.81 -17.86 -15.47
CA PRO A 899 -21.42 -18.00 -15.87
C PRO A 899 -20.94 -16.97 -16.93
N ASN A 900 -21.72 -15.93 -17.26
CA ASN A 900 -21.38 -15.00 -18.33
C ASN A 900 -20.02 -14.28 -18.19
N THR A 901 -19.62 -13.87 -16.98
CA THR A 901 -18.29 -13.25 -16.81
C THR A 901 -17.16 -14.27 -17.05
N ILE A 902 -17.36 -15.54 -16.65
CA ILE A 902 -16.46 -16.64 -16.97
C ILE A 902 -16.40 -16.85 -18.49
N ALA A 903 -17.56 -16.88 -19.15
CA ALA A 903 -17.66 -17.02 -20.59
C ALA A 903 -16.90 -15.90 -21.33
N ARG A 904 -17.04 -14.65 -20.87
CA ARG A 904 -16.32 -13.50 -21.43
C ARG A 904 -14.81 -13.62 -21.26
N ALA A 905 -14.33 -14.06 -20.09
CA ALA A 905 -12.91 -14.29 -19.86
C ALA A 905 -12.34 -15.38 -20.78
N LEU A 906 -13.03 -16.52 -20.88
CA LEU A 906 -12.63 -17.60 -21.78
C LEU A 906 -12.64 -17.16 -23.25
N LYS A 907 -13.65 -16.38 -23.65
CA LYS A 907 -13.71 -15.80 -24.99
C LYS A 907 -12.55 -14.86 -25.29
N THR A 908 -12.11 -14.08 -24.32
CA THR A 908 -10.90 -13.26 -24.47
C THR A 908 -9.63 -14.10 -24.63
N ILE A 909 -9.51 -15.23 -23.92
CA ILE A 909 -8.38 -16.17 -24.10
C ILE A 909 -8.43 -16.79 -25.49
N GLU A 910 -9.60 -17.22 -25.96
CA GLU A 910 -9.75 -17.75 -27.32
C GLU A 910 -9.39 -16.70 -28.38
N GLU A 911 -9.83 -15.45 -28.22
CA GLU A 911 -9.60 -14.36 -29.17
C GLU A 911 -8.13 -13.88 -29.19
N LYS A 912 -7.45 -13.85 -28.03
CA LYS A 912 -6.12 -13.20 -27.90
C LYS A 912 -4.96 -14.16 -27.59
N HIS A 913 -5.25 -15.37 -27.11
CA HIS A 913 -4.27 -16.34 -26.59
C HIS A 913 -4.64 -17.77 -27.02
N LEU A 914 -4.96 -17.93 -28.30
CA LEU A 914 -5.46 -19.19 -28.87
C LEU A 914 -4.52 -20.38 -28.61
N ASP A 915 -3.21 -20.15 -28.60
CA ASP A 915 -2.17 -21.14 -28.31
C ASP A 915 -2.17 -21.64 -26.85
N LYS A 916 -2.74 -20.85 -25.93
CA LYS A 916 -2.78 -21.15 -24.49
C LYS A 916 -4.05 -21.88 -24.05
N MET A 917 -5.07 -22.00 -24.90
CA MET A 917 -6.37 -22.61 -24.52
C MET A 917 -6.19 -24.01 -23.90
N ALA A 918 -5.36 -24.87 -24.51
CA ALA A 918 -5.17 -26.24 -24.02
C ALA A 918 -4.46 -26.28 -22.65
N THR A 919 -3.51 -25.37 -22.42
CA THR A 919 -2.81 -25.23 -21.13
C THR A 919 -3.74 -24.71 -20.06
N VAL A 920 -4.54 -23.68 -20.38
CA VAL A 920 -5.57 -23.13 -19.48
C VAL A 920 -6.59 -24.21 -19.11
N ALA A 921 -7.12 -24.92 -20.12
CA ALA A 921 -8.18 -25.92 -19.92
C ALA A 921 -7.78 -27.06 -18.97
N LYS A 922 -6.49 -27.44 -18.92
CA LYS A 922 -6.00 -28.46 -17.97
C LYS A 922 -6.25 -28.08 -16.51
N LYS A 923 -6.17 -26.78 -16.19
CA LYS A 923 -6.34 -26.24 -14.83
C LYS A 923 -7.82 -26.03 -14.46
N LEU A 924 -8.68 -25.75 -15.43
CA LEU A 924 -10.09 -25.36 -15.18
C LEU A 924 -10.93 -26.48 -14.57
N ARG A 925 -11.79 -26.13 -13.61
CA ARG A 925 -12.92 -26.93 -13.11
C ARG A 925 -14.12 -26.00 -12.95
N PHE A 926 -15.31 -26.42 -13.32
CA PHE A 926 -16.53 -25.61 -13.19
C PHE A 926 -17.48 -26.18 -12.15
N PHE A 927 -18.06 -25.29 -11.34
CA PHE A 927 -19.18 -25.61 -10.46
C PHE A 927 -20.25 -24.52 -10.60
N PHE A 928 -21.42 -24.89 -11.10
CA PHE A 928 -22.52 -23.96 -11.33
C PHE A 928 -23.72 -24.31 -10.44
N ILE A 929 -24.28 -23.28 -9.80
CA ILE A 929 -25.53 -23.36 -9.05
C ILE A 929 -26.65 -23.11 -10.05
N TRP A 930 -27.15 -24.19 -10.66
CA TRP A 930 -27.85 -24.16 -11.94
C TRP A 930 -27.09 -23.45 -13.07
N GLU A 931 -27.56 -23.63 -14.30
CA GLU A 931 -27.17 -22.78 -15.42
C GLU A 931 -28.08 -21.54 -15.43
N GLN A 932 -27.74 -20.53 -14.64
CA GLN A 932 -28.61 -19.34 -14.46
C GLN A 932 -28.56 -18.31 -15.59
N ASP A 933 -27.68 -18.51 -16.57
CA ASP A 933 -27.79 -17.92 -17.90
C ASP A 933 -27.49 -19.00 -18.97
N ASP A 934 -27.53 -18.65 -20.25
CA ASP A 934 -27.31 -19.60 -21.35
C ASP A 934 -25.88 -19.63 -21.92
N THR A 935 -24.93 -18.90 -21.33
CA THR A 935 -23.58 -18.75 -21.88
C THR A 935 -22.76 -20.04 -21.81
N TYR A 936 -23.04 -20.93 -20.84
CA TYR A 936 -22.45 -22.27 -20.84
C TYR A 936 -22.86 -23.05 -22.10
N GLN A 937 -24.16 -23.10 -22.42
CA GLN A 937 -24.65 -23.83 -23.58
C GLN A 937 -24.31 -23.15 -24.90
N LYS A 938 -24.39 -21.82 -24.97
CA LYS A 938 -24.16 -21.06 -26.21
C LYS A 938 -22.69 -20.90 -26.57
N TYR A 939 -21.80 -20.85 -25.58
CA TYR A 939 -20.39 -20.50 -25.80
C TYR A 939 -19.40 -21.48 -25.16
N ILE A 940 -19.43 -21.66 -23.83
CA ILE A 940 -18.37 -22.41 -23.13
C ILE A 940 -18.33 -23.86 -23.62
N ARG A 941 -19.47 -24.56 -23.61
CA ARG A 941 -19.55 -25.96 -24.02
C ARG A 941 -19.15 -26.16 -25.49
N PRO A 942 -19.70 -25.41 -26.48
CA PRO A 942 -19.27 -25.56 -27.88
C PRO A 942 -17.78 -25.29 -28.12
N SER A 943 -17.19 -24.29 -27.46
CA SER A 943 -15.83 -23.82 -27.78
C SER A 943 -14.74 -24.52 -26.95
N TRP A 944 -15.05 -24.86 -25.70
CA TRP A 944 -14.11 -25.43 -24.73
C TRP A 944 -14.39 -26.90 -24.37
N GLY A 945 -15.56 -27.45 -24.72
CA GLY A 945 -15.97 -28.82 -24.38
C GLY A 945 -14.99 -29.89 -24.88
N LYS A 946 -14.32 -29.64 -26.01
CA LYS A 946 -13.27 -30.51 -26.59
C LYS A 946 -12.11 -30.81 -25.62
N TYR A 947 -11.90 -29.99 -24.60
CA TYR A 947 -10.85 -30.19 -23.59
C TYR A 947 -11.29 -31.00 -22.37
N SER A 948 -12.54 -31.49 -22.33
CA SER A 948 -13.05 -32.35 -21.25
C SER A 948 -12.94 -31.76 -19.84
N ILE A 949 -13.14 -30.44 -19.71
CA ILE A 949 -13.08 -29.70 -18.43
C ILE A 949 -14.18 -30.22 -17.49
N PRO A 950 -13.89 -30.76 -16.30
CA PRO A 950 -14.94 -31.20 -15.38
C PRO A 950 -15.92 -30.08 -15.03
N THR A 951 -17.21 -30.31 -15.29
CA THR A 951 -18.30 -29.35 -15.04
C THR A 951 -19.37 -29.98 -14.15
N ILE A 952 -19.59 -29.40 -12.98
CA ILE A 952 -20.72 -29.75 -12.10
C ILE A 952 -21.80 -28.69 -12.27
N VAL A 953 -23.05 -29.10 -12.47
CA VAL A 953 -24.21 -28.22 -12.35
C VAL A 953 -25.13 -28.80 -11.29
N SER A 954 -25.25 -28.08 -10.17
CA SER A 954 -25.92 -28.55 -8.96
C SER A 954 -27.37 -28.09 -8.90
N ASP A 955 -28.27 -29.00 -8.52
CA ASP A 955 -29.65 -28.76 -8.11
C ASP A 955 -29.88 -29.23 -6.65
N GLN A 956 -28.99 -30.06 -6.11
CA GLN A 956 -29.00 -30.46 -4.69
C GLN A 956 -28.83 -29.29 -3.72
N PHE A 957 -28.40 -28.12 -4.19
CA PHE A 957 -28.31 -26.93 -3.36
C PHE A 957 -29.64 -26.52 -2.71
N VAL A 958 -30.76 -26.99 -3.25
CA VAL A 958 -32.10 -26.84 -2.65
C VAL A 958 -32.15 -27.27 -1.18
N ALA A 959 -31.25 -28.17 -0.74
CA ALA A 959 -31.11 -28.54 0.67
C ALA A 959 -30.71 -27.36 1.59
N PHE A 960 -30.04 -26.33 1.08
CA PHE A 960 -29.66 -25.12 1.82
C PHE A 960 -30.40 -23.86 1.33
N ALA A 961 -31.52 -24.03 0.63
CA ALA A 961 -32.30 -22.92 0.07
C ALA A 961 -33.44 -22.44 0.99
N TYR A 962 -34.17 -21.40 0.55
CA TYR A 962 -35.27 -20.72 1.27
C TYR A 962 -36.38 -21.60 1.87
N HIS A 963 -36.58 -22.83 1.38
CA HIS A 963 -37.70 -23.70 1.76
C HIS A 963 -37.27 -24.94 2.56
N TRP A 964 -36.08 -24.91 3.18
CA TRP A 964 -35.50 -26.01 3.92
C TRP A 964 -36.46 -26.66 4.95
N GLU A 965 -37.31 -25.88 5.64
CA GLU A 965 -38.22 -26.39 6.67
C GLU A 965 -39.26 -27.38 6.12
N LYS A 966 -39.67 -27.21 4.85
CA LYS A 966 -40.64 -28.11 4.19
C LYS A 966 -39.98 -29.31 3.53
N ILE A 967 -38.69 -29.20 3.23
CA ILE A 967 -37.95 -30.09 2.33
C ILE A 967 -37.04 -31.04 3.12
N LEU A 968 -36.34 -30.51 4.13
CA LEU A 968 -35.37 -31.28 4.89
C LEU A 968 -36.04 -32.17 5.93
N PRO A 969 -35.47 -33.36 6.21
CA PRO A 969 -35.91 -34.19 7.32
C PRO A 969 -35.89 -33.45 8.66
N LYS A 970 -36.87 -33.70 9.52
CA LYS A 970 -37.03 -32.98 10.80
C LYS A 970 -35.79 -33.02 11.71
N GLN A 971 -34.97 -34.08 11.62
CA GLN A 971 -33.76 -34.19 12.44
C GLN A 971 -32.71 -33.11 12.14
N THR A 972 -32.67 -32.55 10.93
CA THR A 972 -31.66 -31.52 10.56
C THR A 972 -32.10 -30.10 10.94
N HIS A 973 -33.35 -29.92 11.40
CA HIS A 973 -33.91 -28.59 11.62
C HIS A 973 -33.28 -27.87 12.82
N SER A 974 -32.78 -28.62 13.81
CA SER A 974 -32.30 -28.09 15.09
C SER A 974 -31.20 -27.02 14.92
N VAL A 975 -30.29 -27.21 13.97
CA VAL A 975 -29.17 -26.31 13.66
C VAL A 975 -29.54 -25.18 12.68
N LEU A 976 -30.78 -25.13 12.19
CA LEU A 976 -31.27 -24.09 11.27
C LEU A 976 -32.32 -23.17 11.92
N ARG A 977 -32.81 -23.53 13.11
CA ARG A 977 -33.81 -22.75 13.83
C ARG A 977 -33.25 -21.49 14.48
N ARG A 978 -34.16 -20.56 14.77
CA ARG A 978 -33.91 -19.27 15.45
C ARG A 978 -32.95 -19.37 16.63
N ASP A 979 -33.20 -20.27 17.57
CA ASP A 979 -32.43 -20.32 18.82
C ASP A 979 -30.97 -20.72 18.58
N TRP A 980 -30.75 -21.63 17.64
CA TRP A 980 -29.40 -22.05 17.28
C TRP A 980 -28.68 -20.98 16.47
N MET A 981 -29.33 -20.41 15.45
CA MET A 981 -28.73 -19.37 14.60
C MET A 981 -28.37 -18.10 15.39
N ASN A 982 -29.26 -17.63 16.27
CA ASN A 982 -28.97 -16.47 17.11
C ASN A 982 -27.79 -16.72 18.04
N ARG A 983 -27.76 -17.90 18.68
CA ARG A 983 -26.72 -18.24 19.65
C ARG A 983 -25.35 -18.40 19.01
N ASN A 984 -25.28 -19.00 17.82
CA ASN A 984 -24.01 -19.48 17.27
C ASN A 984 -23.50 -18.65 16.09
N ILE A 985 -24.36 -17.87 15.43
CA ILE A 985 -23.99 -17.11 14.22
C ILE A 985 -24.31 -15.63 14.38
N LEU A 986 -25.58 -15.28 14.66
CA LEU A 986 -26.05 -13.91 14.45
C LEU A 986 -25.67 -12.94 15.58
N GLN A 987 -25.72 -13.37 16.83
CA GLN A 987 -25.54 -12.46 17.98
C GLN A 987 -24.15 -12.62 18.57
N ASN A 988 -23.43 -11.51 18.78
CA ASN A 988 -22.11 -11.46 19.43
C ASN A 988 -20.94 -12.14 18.69
N HIS A 989 -21.05 -12.37 17.37
CA HIS A 989 -19.96 -12.98 16.55
C HIS A 989 -19.33 -11.98 15.56
N GLY A 990 -19.33 -10.69 15.91
CA GLY A 990 -18.64 -9.65 15.16
C GLY A 990 -19.39 -9.10 13.92
N PRO A 991 -18.82 -8.08 13.27
CA PRO A 991 -19.49 -7.35 12.20
C PRO A 991 -19.75 -8.19 10.95
N LEU A 992 -18.88 -9.16 10.63
CA LEU A 992 -19.08 -10.01 9.45
C LEU A 992 -20.31 -10.92 9.60
N CYS A 993 -20.44 -11.60 10.74
CA CYS A 993 -21.62 -12.43 11.02
C CYS A 993 -22.91 -11.60 11.17
N SER A 994 -22.80 -10.34 11.62
CA SER A 994 -23.94 -9.43 11.74
C SER A 994 -24.55 -9.03 10.38
N LEU A 995 -23.81 -9.20 9.28
CA LEU A 995 -24.33 -8.97 7.92
C LEU A 995 -25.12 -10.15 7.36
N TYR A 996 -25.12 -11.30 8.02
CA TYR A 996 -25.85 -12.48 7.57
C TYR A 996 -27.37 -12.20 7.50
N LYS A 997 -27.98 -12.38 6.33
CA LYS A 997 -29.40 -12.05 6.07
C LYS A 997 -30.34 -13.17 6.51
N ALA A 998 -30.38 -13.45 7.82
CA ALA A 998 -31.37 -14.39 8.37
C ALA A 998 -32.82 -13.96 8.08
N HIS A 999 -33.79 -14.85 8.30
CA HIS A 999 -35.19 -14.42 8.34
C HIS A 999 -35.42 -13.41 9.46
N ASP A 1000 -36.50 -12.63 9.37
CA ASP A 1000 -36.81 -11.56 10.35
C ASP A 1000 -36.99 -12.11 11.77
N ASP A 1001 -37.37 -13.39 11.90
CA ASP A 1001 -37.45 -14.10 13.17
C ASP A 1001 -36.11 -14.71 13.64
N GLY A 1002 -35.03 -14.55 12.87
CA GLY A 1002 -33.67 -14.98 13.19
C GLY A 1002 -33.35 -16.44 12.85
N ARG A 1003 -34.20 -17.17 12.13
CA ARG A 1003 -33.87 -18.52 11.63
C ARG A 1003 -33.09 -18.47 10.32
N PHE A 1004 -32.43 -19.58 9.96
CA PHE A 1004 -31.67 -19.72 8.72
C PHE A 1004 -32.56 -19.39 7.52
N ARG A 1005 -32.05 -18.57 6.59
CA ARG A 1005 -32.77 -18.15 5.38
C ARG A 1005 -32.43 -19.06 4.21
N SER A 1006 -31.27 -18.83 3.59
CA SER A 1006 -30.81 -19.55 2.41
C SER A 1006 -29.31 -19.29 2.24
N GLU A 1007 -28.58 -20.30 1.77
CA GLU A 1007 -27.19 -20.23 1.31
C GLU A 1007 -27.09 -21.13 0.06
N GLY A 1008 -27.94 -20.85 -0.93
CA GLY A 1008 -28.09 -21.64 -2.14
C GLY A 1008 -26.78 -21.84 -2.89
N ASP A 1009 -25.85 -20.90 -2.78
CA ASP A 1009 -24.60 -20.95 -3.55
C ASP A 1009 -23.43 -21.59 -2.83
N SER A 1010 -23.55 -21.71 -1.51
CA SER A 1010 -22.50 -22.26 -0.67
C SER A 1010 -22.02 -23.67 -1.02
N PRO A 1011 -22.84 -24.57 -1.59
CA PRO A 1011 -22.36 -25.86 -2.09
C PRO A 1011 -21.19 -25.77 -3.07
N ALA A 1012 -21.10 -24.68 -3.85
CA ALA A 1012 -20.03 -24.49 -4.81
C ALA A 1012 -18.65 -24.42 -4.14
N PHE A 1013 -18.52 -23.67 -3.05
CA PHE A 1013 -17.27 -23.64 -2.31
C PHE A 1013 -17.17 -24.78 -1.29
N MET A 1014 -18.27 -25.26 -0.71
CA MET A 1014 -18.28 -26.41 0.20
C MET A 1014 -17.75 -27.69 -0.46
N HIS A 1015 -17.96 -27.84 -1.77
CA HIS A 1015 -17.35 -28.91 -2.56
C HIS A 1015 -15.81 -28.91 -2.49
N THR A 1016 -15.21 -27.73 -2.30
CA THR A 1016 -13.75 -27.52 -2.31
C THR A 1016 -13.12 -27.37 -0.93
N ILE A 1017 -13.89 -27.47 0.16
CA ILE A 1017 -13.35 -27.46 1.53
C ILE A 1017 -12.62 -28.79 1.78
N PRO A 1018 -11.36 -28.78 2.27
CA PRO A 1018 -10.57 -29.99 2.50
C PRO A 1018 -11.00 -30.73 3.79
N THR A 1019 -12.22 -31.27 3.79
CA THR A 1019 -12.80 -32.01 4.93
C THR A 1019 -12.25 -33.42 5.11
N GLY A 1020 -11.49 -33.91 4.12
CA GLY A 1020 -11.00 -35.29 4.01
C GLY A 1020 -11.97 -36.27 3.32
N LEU A 1021 -13.14 -35.78 2.88
CA LEU A 1021 -14.09 -36.55 2.05
C LEU A 1021 -13.63 -36.72 0.60
N ARG A 1022 -12.58 -35.99 0.16
CA ARG A 1022 -11.95 -36.08 -1.16
C ARG A 1022 -12.88 -35.76 -2.34
N SER A 1023 -13.82 -34.83 -2.15
CA SER A 1023 -14.84 -34.46 -3.14
C SER A 1023 -14.26 -33.92 -4.46
N THR A 1024 -13.11 -33.25 -4.41
CA THR A 1024 -12.47 -32.66 -5.61
C THR A 1024 -11.74 -33.68 -6.49
N GLU A 1025 -11.53 -34.91 -6.00
CA GLU A 1025 -10.92 -35.98 -6.79
C GLU A 1025 -11.92 -36.61 -7.77
N SER A 1026 -13.21 -36.68 -7.39
CA SER A 1026 -14.27 -37.15 -8.28
C SER A 1026 -15.65 -36.65 -7.86
N PRO A 1027 -16.48 -36.09 -8.77
CA PRO A 1027 -17.82 -35.59 -8.44
C PRO A 1027 -18.80 -36.65 -7.92
N ASP A 1028 -18.60 -37.93 -8.25
CA ASP A 1028 -19.44 -39.06 -7.82
C ASP A 1028 -19.12 -39.60 -6.43
N TRP A 1029 -18.02 -39.17 -5.80
CA TRP A 1029 -17.65 -39.61 -4.46
C TRP A 1029 -18.52 -38.97 -3.40
N GLY A 1030 -18.89 -37.71 -3.59
CA GLY A 1030 -19.75 -36.97 -2.68
C GLY A 1030 -19.03 -36.35 -1.48
N GLY A 1031 -19.56 -35.22 -1.03
CA GLY A 1031 -19.12 -34.54 0.19
C GLY A 1031 -20.05 -33.38 0.54
N TRP A 1032 -19.56 -32.37 1.26
CA TRP A 1032 -20.38 -31.23 1.72
C TRP A 1032 -21.06 -30.45 0.59
N GLY A 1033 -20.48 -30.44 -0.62
CA GLY A 1033 -21.08 -29.83 -1.80
C GLY A 1033 -22.10 -30.70 -2.55
N GLY A 1034 -22.37 -31.94 -2.14
CA GLY A 1034 -23.25 -32.89 -2.84
C GLY A 1034 -22.48 -34.02 -3.55
N ARG A 1035 -23.22 -34.88 -4.28
CA ARG A 1035 -22.70 -36.02 -5.06
C ARG A 1035 -23.39 -36.08 -6.43
N TYR A 1036 -22.63 -36.36 -7.48
CA TYR A 1036 -23.11 -36.20 -8.86
C TYR A 1036 -22.91 -37.46 -9.71
N VAL A 1037 -23.65 -37.54 -10.81
CA VAL A 1037 -23.50 -38.59 -11.82
C VAL A 1037 -23.13 -37.97 -13.16
N ARG A 1038 -22.26 -38.66 -13.90
CA ARG A 1038 -21.83 -38.20 -15.22
C ARG A 1038 -22.94 -38.46 -16.22
N VAL A 1039 -23.56 -37.39 -16.72
CA VAL A 1039 -24.72 -37.50 -17.62
C VAL A 1039 -24.36 -37.32 -19.09
N ARG A 1040 -23.25 -36.64 -19.39
CA ARG A 1040 -22.72 -36.44 -20.75
C ARG A 1040 -21.28 -35.95 -20.70
N GLU A 1041 -20.44 -36.37 -21.64
CA GLU A 1041 -19.07 -35.88 -21.85
C GLU A 1041 -18.34 -35.57 -20.54
N ASN A 1042 -18.17 -34.29 -20.16
CA ASN A 1042 -17.51 -33.80 -18.95
C ASN A 1042 -18.49 -33.19 -17.91
N THR A 1043 -19.80 -33.27 -18.14
CA THR A 1043 -20.85 -32.67 -17.31
C THR A 1043 -21.45 -33.66 -16.32
N TRP A 1044 -21.55 -33.23 -15.07
CA TRP A 1044 -22.05 -33.97 -13.93
C TRP A 1044 -23.27 -33.25 -13.36
N LEU A 1045 -24.36 -33.99 -13.19
CA LEU A 1045 -25.62 -33.51 -12.62
C LEU A 1045 -26.02 -34.36 -11.42
N ASP A 1046 -27.02 -33.90 -10.69
CA ASP A 1046 -27.59 -34.62 -9.56
C ASP A 1046 -28.20 -35.97 -9.99
N PRO A 1047 -28.04 -37.04 -9.20
CA PRO A 1047 -28.62 -38.35 -9.49
C PRO A 1047 -30.15 -38.31 -9.32
N VAL A 1048 -30.88 -38.46 -10.42
CA VAL A 1048 -32.34 -38.60 -10.39
C VAL A 1048 -32.69 -40.07 -10.15
N LEU A 1049 -33.52 -40.33 -9.13
CA LEU A 1049 -33.85 -41.69 -8.68
C LEU A 1049 -34.92 -42.38 -9.55
N GLU A 1050 -35.58 -41.62 -10.42
CA GLU A 1050 -36.58 -42.14 -11.34
C GLU A 1050 -35.90 -43.04 -12.39
N THR A 1051 -36.29 -44.32 -12.41
CA THR A 1051 -35.71 -45.31 -13.31
C THR A 1051 -35.99 -44.95 -14.76
N GLY A 1052 -34.95 -44.89 -15.59
CA GLY A 1052 -35.08 -44.51 -17.00
C GLY A 1052 -35.20 -43.00 -17.24
N TYR A 1053 -34.93 -42.15 -16.24
CA TYR A 1053 -34.93 -40.71 -16.41
C TYR A 1053 -33.91 -40.25 -17.45
N GLU A 1054 -34.38 -39.50 -18.45
CA GLU A 1054 -33.54 -38.90 -19.48
C GLU A 1054 -33.21 -37.44 -19.13
N TYR A 1055 -31.92 -37.14 -18.93
CA TYR A 1055 -31.48 -35.78 -18.67
C TYR A 1055 -31.63 -34.88 -19.92
N PRO A 1056 -32.15 -33.65 -19.78
CA PRO A 1056 -32.37 -32.76 -20.91
C PRO A 1056 -31.04 -32.35 -21.55
N ALA A 1057 -30.98 -32.30 -22.89
CA ALA A 1057 -29.75 -31.98 -23.63
C ALA A 1057 -29.24 -30.53 -23.42
N GLY A 1058 -30.14 -29.60 -23.08
CA GLY A 1058 -29.86 -28.18 -22.84
C GLY A 1058 -29.55 -27.83 -21.38
N ARG A 1059 -29.91 -26.60 -20.99
CA ARG A 1059 -29.68 -26.06 -19.63
C ARG A 1059 -30.31 -26.96 -18.57
N TRP A 1060 -29.62 -27.16 -17.45
CA TRP A 1060 -30.16 -27.69 -16.19
C TRP A 1060 -30.38 -26.55 -15.20
N TYR A 1061 -31.63 -26.12 -15.05
CA TYR A 1061 -31.96 -24.87 -14.36
C TYR A 1061 -33.43 -24.82 -13.93
N THR A 1062 -33.87 -23.67 -13.43
CA THR A 1062 -35.19 -23.36 -12.83
C THR A 1062 -36.41 -23.97 -13.53
N SER A 1063 -36.38 -24.16 -14.85
CA SER A 1063 -37.52 -24.68 -15.62
C SER A 1063 -37.61 -26.20 -15.70
N ASN A 1064 -36.48 -26.92 -15.58
CA ASN A 1064 -36.42 -28.36 -15.87
C ASN A 1064 -35.59 -29.18 -14.88
N ALA A 1065 -34.85 -28.54 -13.97
CA ALA A 1065 -34.12 -29.26 -12.92
C ALA A 1065 -35.11 -30.04 -12.05
N TRP A 1066 -34.77 -31.30 -11.77
CA TRP A 1066 -35.72 -32.25 -11.18
C TRP A 1066 -36.18 -31.82 -9.79
N GLY A 1067 -35.26 -31.43 -8.90
CA GLY A 1067 -35.55 -30.97 -7.54
C GLY A 1067 -36.42 -29.72 -7.52
N ARG A 1068 -36.13 -28.74 -8.39
CA ARG A 1068 -37.00 -27.56 -8.56
C ARG A 1068 -38.40 -27.92 -9.05
N SER A 1069 -38.48 -28.81 -10.03
CA SER A 1069 -39.76 -29.24 -10.63
C SER A 1069 -40.61 -30.03 -9.64
N ARG A 1070 -39.98 -30.88 -8.82
CA ARG A 1070 -40.61 -31.62 -7.73
C ARG A 1070 -41.10 -30.67 -6.63
N MET A 1071 -40.26 -29.75 -6.17
CA MET A 1071 -40.62 -28.74 -5.17
C MET A 1071 -41.84 -27.90 -5.58
N ARG A 1072 -42.00 -27.56 -6.86
CA ARG A 1072 -43.18 -26.83 -7.38
C ARG A 1072 -44.50 -27.57 -7.20
N LYS A 1073 -44.48 -28.90 -6.97
CA LYS A 1073 -45.69 -29.67 -6.67
C LYS A 1073 -46.25 -29.38 -5.26
N GLY A 1074 -45.46 -28.77 -4.38
CA GLY A 1074 -45.91 -28.36 -3.05
C GLY A 1074 -46.28 -29.52 -2.12
N ILE A 1075 -45.59 -30.66 -2.24
CA ILE A 1075 -45.83 -31.86 -1.44
C ILE A 1075 -45.19 -31.68 -0.06
N ASP A 1076 -45.97 -31.80 1.01
CA ASP A 1076 -45.48 -31.73 2.39
C ASP A 1076 -44.75 -33.04 2.78
N ASN A 1077 -43.57 -32.94 3.40
CA ASN A 1077 -42.71 -34.08 3.76
C ASN A 1077 -42.39 -35.01 2.58
N ASP A 1078 -42.06 -34.43 1.42
CA ASP A 1078 -41.78 -35.16 0.18
C ASP A 1078 -40.56 -36.09 0.31
N GLU A 1079 -40.80 -37.37 0.56
CA GLU A 1079 -39.75 -38.38 0.76
C GLU A 1079 -38.86 -38.56 -0.47
N GLU A 1080 -39.41 -38.42 -1.69
CA GLU A 1080 -38.62 -38.50 -2.92
C GLU A 1080 -37.65 -37.32 -3.01
N LEU A 1081 -38.12 -36.10 -2.73
CA LEU A 1081 -37.27 -34.90 -2.71
C LEU A 1081 -36.23 -34.99 -1.58
N ALA A 1082 -36.63 -35.43 -0.40
CA ALA A 1082 -35.70 -35.66 0.70
C ALA A 1082 -34.62 -36.69 0.32
N THR A 1083 -34.97 -37.77 -0.37
CA THR A 1083 -33.99 -38.78 -0.81
C THR A 1083 -33.05 -38.22 -1.88
N TYR A 1084 -33.58 -37.47 -2.86
CA TYR A 1084 -32.79 -36.78 -3.88
C TYR A 1084 -31.75 -35.82 -3.28
N LEU A 1085 -32.11 -35.12 -2.20
CA LEU A 1085 -31.25 -34.15 -1.52
C LEU A 1085 -30.32 -34.75 -0.45
N LYS A 1086 -30.44 -36.06 -0.17
CA LYS A 1086 -29.65 -36.79 0.84
C LYS A 1086 -28.14 -36.60 0.72
N PRO A 1087 -27.52 -36.58 -0.48
CA PRO A 1087 -26.07 -36.44 -0.54
C PRO A 1087 -25.57 -35.10 0.00
N MET A 1088 -26.43 -34.08 0.13
CA MET A 1088 -26.11 -32.79 0.74
C MET A 1088 -26.66 -32.66 2.18
N TRP A 1089 -27.95 -32.92 2.43
CA TRP A 1089 -28.52 -32.64 3.76
C TRP A 1089 -27.93 -33.50 4.89
N ARG A 1090 -27.36 -34.67 4.57
CA ARG A 1090 -26.72 -35.55 5.57
C ARG A 1090 -25.53 -34.91 6.29
N TRP A 1091 -24.99 -33.81 5.75
CA TRP A 1091 -23.86 -33.09 6.30
C TRP A 1091 -24.24 -31.79 7.04
N VAL A 1092 -25.53 -31.43 7.07
CA VAL A 1092 -26.01 -30.13 7.62
C VAL A 1092 -25.50 -29.88 9.02
N ASP A 1093 -25.57 -30.86 9.93
CA ASP A 1093 -25.10 -30.70 11.30
C ASP A 1093 -23.59 -30.37 11.37
N ALA A 1094 -22.76 -31.10 10.62
CA ALA A 1094 -21.32 -30.87 10.59
C ALA A 1094 -20.98 -29.50 9.96
N ILE A 1095 -21.66 -29.14 8.88
CA ILE A 1095 -21.51 -27.87 8.17
C ILE A 1095 -21.89 -26.69 9.06
N GLN A 1096 -22.98 -26.80 9.83
CA GLN A 1096 -23.42 -25.71 10.71
C GLN A 1096 -22.52 -25.60 11.95
N HIS A 1097 -22.10 -26.71 12.56
CA HIS A 1097 -21.13 -26.66 13.65
C HIS A 1097 -19.79 -26.04 13.24
N ASP A 1098 -19.28 -26.33 12.05
CA ASP A 1098 -18.05 -25.70 11.55
C ASP A 1098 -18.20 -24.20 11.34
N PHE A 1099 -19.36 -23.76 10.83
CA PHE A 1099 -19.67 -22.34 10.70
C PHE A 1099 -19.80 -21.62 12.04
N ALA A 1100 -20.41 -22.26 13.03
CA ALA A 1100 -20.49 -21.73 14.39
C ALA A 1100 -19.10 -21.57 15.03
N SER A 1101 -18.20 -22.55 14.89
CA SER A 1101 -16.82 -22.43 15.36
C SER A 1101 -16.09 -21.27 14.66
N ARG A 1102 -16.26 -21.10 13.35
CA ARG A 1102 -15.62 -19.97 12.64
C ARG A 1102 -16.26 -18.62 12.95
N ALA A 1103 -17.54 -18.59 13.30
CA ALA A 1103 -18.17 -17.38 13.82
C ALA A 1103 -17.55 -17.00 15.17
N ASP A 1104 -17.22 -17.97 16.02
CA ASP A 1104 -16.48 -17.74 17.26
C ASP A 1104 -15.09 -17.14 17.00
N TRP A 1105 -14.39 -17.58 15.95
CA TRP A 1105 -13.07 -17.06 15.57
C TRP A 1105 -13.07 -15.56 15.23
N CYS A 1106 -14.22 -14.97 14.91
CA CYS A 1106 -14.34 -13.53 14.67
C CYS A 1106 -14.08 -12.69 15.93
N VAL A 1107 -14.32 -13.26 17.12
CA VAL A 1107 -14.40 -12.49 18.38
C VAL A 1107 -13.61 -13.10 19.53
N LYS A 1108 -13.41 -14.42 19.54
CA LYS A 1108 -12.73 -15.12 20.63
C LYS A 1108 -11.21 -15.23 20.37
N PRO A 1109 -10.38 -15.38 21.41
CA PRO A 1109 -9.01 -15.85 21.27
C PRO A 1109 -8.97 -17.35 20.97
N TYR A 1110 -7.80 -17.84 20.52
CA TYR A 1110 -7.57 -19.24 20.14
C TYR A 1110 -8.06 -20.24 21.20
N ASP A 1111 -7.65 -20.06 22.47
CA ASP A 1111 -7.93 -20.96 23.59
C ASP A 1111 -9.40 -20.95 24.06
N GLN A 1112 -10.27 -20.15 23.45
CA GLN A 1112 -11.69 -20.06 23.78
C GLN A 1112 -12.61 -20.43 22.61
N ALA A 1113 -12.05 -20.84 21.46
CA ALA A 1113 -12.82 -21.35 20.34
C ALA A 1113 -12.32 -22.74 19.94
N ASN A 1114 -13.23 -23.58 19.47
CA ASN A 1114 -12.89 -24.93 19.02
C ASN A 1114 -12.29 -24.91 17.59
N HIS A 1115 -11.42 -25.86 17.28
CA HIS A 1115 -10.80 -26.08 15.98
C HIS A 1115 -10.93 -27.55 15.56
N PRO A 1116 -11.03 -27.83 14.25
CA PRO A 1116 -11.37 -29.17 13.78
C PRO A 1116 -10.26 -30.20 14.06
N PRO A 1117 -10.62 -31.47 14.35
CA PRO A 1117 -9.65 -32.52 14.60
C PRO A 1117 -8.80 -32.82 13.36
N LEU A 1118 -7.52 -33.14 13.59
CA LEU A 1118 -6.55 -33.47 12.55
C LEU A 1118 -6.52 -34.98 12.31
N VAL A 1119 -7.35 -35.45 11.37
CA VAL A 1119 -7.46 -36.87 11.02
C VAL A 1119 -6.23 -37.35 10.27
N LYS A 1120 -5.60 -38.42 10.76
CA LYS A 1120 -4.45 -39.08 10.11
C LYS A 1120 -4.63 -40.59 10.13
N LEU A 1121 -4.25 -41.23 9.04
CA LEU A 1121 -4.19 -42.68 8.91
C LEU A 1121 -2.74 -43.15 8.92
N SER A 1122 -2.49 -44.31 9.52
CA SER A 1122 -1.18 -44.97 9.49
C SER A 1122 -0.95 -45.81 8.22
N HIS A 1123 -1.95 -45.84 7.33
CA HIS A 1123 -1.92 -46.51 6.03
C HIS A 1123 -2.33 -45.56 4.90
N GLY A 1124 -2.14 -46.00 3.66
CA GLY A 1124 -2.53 -45.23 2.47
C GLY A 1124 -4.05 -45.03 2.35
N VAL A 1125 -4.47 -43.96 1.68
CA VAL A 1125 -5.89 -43.62 1.42
C VAL A 1125 -6.43 -44.26 0.13
N ASN A 1126 -5.56 -44.80 -0.70
CA ASN A 1126 -5.91 -45.62 -1.86
C ASN A 1126 -5.25 -46.98 -1.68
N LEU A 1127 -6.07 -48.02 -1.55
CA LEU A 1127 -5.62 -49.39 -1.32
C LEU A 1127 -5.89 -50.23 -2.57
N GLN A 1128 -4.94 -51.11 -2.91
CA GLN A 1128 -5.15 -52.20 -3.86
C GLN A 1128 -5.33 -53.47 -3.03
N VAL A 1129 -6.43 -54.18 -3.24
CA VAL A 1129 -6.85 -55.30 -2.37
C VAL A 1129 -7.42 -56.43 -3.20
N ARG A 1130 -7.34 -57.67 -2.72
CA ARG A 1130 -7.89 -58.83 -3.44
C ARG A 1130 -9.20 -59.31 -2.82
N PRO A 1131 -10.07 -59.95 -3.61
CA PRO A 1131 -11.27 -60.63 -3.12
C PRO A 1131 -10.99 -61.51 -1.88
N GLY A 1132 -11.66 -61.22 -0.76
CA GLY A 1132 -11.52 -61.98 0.49
C GLY A 1132 -10.34 -61.57 1.39
N ASP A 1133 -9.52 -60.60 1.00
CA ASP A 1133 -8.48 -60.05 1.88
C ASP A 1133 -9.09 -59.42 3.13
N ARG A 1134 -8.38 -59.47 4.25
CA ARG A 1134 -8.69 -58.68 5.44
C ARG A 1134 -7.92 -57.36 5.36
N VAL A 1135 -8.64 -56.25 5.31
CA VAL A 1135 -8.06 -54.90 5.31
C VAL A 1135 -8.06 -54.36 6.73
N SER A 1136 -6.89 -53.96 7.21
CA SER A 1136 -6.73 -53.21 8.47
C SER A 1136 -6.83 -51.72 8.23
N LEU A 1137 -7.67 -51.05 8.99
CA LEU A 1137 -7.88 -49.61 9.01
C LEU A 1137 -7.38 -49.06 10.34
N ASP A 1138 -6.58 -48.00 10.31
CA ASP A 1138 -5.92 -47.49 11.52
C ASP A 1138 -5.72 -45.97 11.46
N ALA A 1139 -6.39 -45.28 12.38
CA ALA A 1139 -6.37 -43.84 12.55
C ALA A 1139 -5.29 -43.34 13.53
N LYS A 1140 -4.28 -44.17 13.84
CA LYS A 1140 -3.15 -43.78 14.68
C LYS A 1140 -2.47 -42.52 14.15
N GLY A 1141 -2.30 -41.54 15.06
CA GLY A 1141 -1.74 -40.23 14.75
C GLY A 1141 -2.80 -39.14 14.54
N THR A 1142 -4.09 -39.52 14.51
CA THR A 1142 -5.21 -38.57 14.65
C THR A 1142 -5.12 -37.88 16.01
N GLY A 1143 -5.33 -36.57 16.02
CA GLY A 1143 -5.29 -35.77 17.24
C GLY A 1143 -6.13 -34.50 17.11
N ASP A 1144 -6.32 -33.83 18.24
CA ASP A 1144 -7.11 -32.60 18.34
C ASP A 1144 -6.17 -31.43 18.70
N PRO A 1145 -6.23 -30.30 17.97
CA PRO A 1145 -5.37 -29.15 18.25
C PRO A 1145 -5.68 -28.46 19.58
N ASP A 1146 -6.92 -28.55 20.07
CA ASP A 1146 -7.38 -27.98 21.34
C ASP A 1146 -7.21 -28.95 22.51
N GLY A 1147 -6.86 -30.21 22.21
CA GLY A 1147 -6.68 -31.28 23.18
C GLY A 1147 -7.99 -31.98 23.56
N ASP A 1148 -9.05 -31.78 22.78
CA ASP A 1148 -10.34 -32.40 23.04
C ASP A 1148 -10.33 -33.92 22.81
N ALA A 1149 -11.19 -34.62 23.55
CA ALA A 1149 -11.38 -36.05 23.38
C ALA A 1149 -12.04 -36.36 22.03
N LEU A 1150 -11.60 -37.44 21.38
CA LEU A 1150 -12.05 -37.81 20.03
C LEU A 1150 -12.93 -39.07 20.04
N THR A 1151 -13.94 -39.06 19.17
CA THR A 1151 -14.76 -40.23 18.83
C THR A 1151 -14.54 -40.62 17.36
N TYR A 1152 -14.52 -41.93 17.10
CA TYR A 1152 -14.22 -42.50 15.79
C TYR A 1152 -15.44 -43.23 15.25
N ARG A 1153 -15.65 -43.18 13.93
CA ARG A 1153 -16.67 -43.95 13.25
C ARG A 1153 -16.23 -44.30 11.83
N TRP A 1154 -16.06 -45.58 11.57
CA TRP A 1154 -15.80 -46.16 10.25
C TRP A 1154 -17.11 -46.64 9.62
N TRP A 1155 -17.37 -46.26 8.37
CA TRP A 1155 -18.58 -46.67 7.66
C TRP A 1155 -18.36 -46.72 6.15
N GLN A 1156 -19.09 -47.61 5.47
CA GLN A 1156 -19.07 -47.74 4.01
C GLN A 1156 -19.95 -46.67 3.36
N HIS A 1157 -19.43 -45.95 2.37
CA HIS A 1157 -20.18 -44.97 1.58
C HIS A 1157 -20.77 -45.64 0.34
N GLU A 1158 -21.77 -46.49 0.56
CA GLU A 1158 -22.42 -47.33 -0.46
C GLU A 1158 -22.79 -46.55 -1.73
N GLU A 1159 -23.22 -45.29 -1.60
CA GLU A 1159 -23.66 -44.47 -2.74
C GLU A 1159 -22.52 -44.03 -3.68
N ALA A 1160 -21.25 -44.18 -3.28
CA ALA A 1160 -20.08 -43.94 -4.14
C ALA A 1160 -19.39 -45.24 -4.60
N ASP A 1161 -19.84 -46.39 -4.12
CA ASP A 1161 -19.26 -47.67 -4.48
C ASP A 1161 -19.61 -48.05 -5.91
N SER A 1162 -18.72 -48.83 -6.51
CA SER A 1162 -19.06 -49.58 -7.73
C SER A 1162 -19.32 -51.06 -7.43
N ALA A 1163 -18.97 -51.51 -6.22
CA ALA A 1163 -19.35 -52.82 -5.70
C ALA A 1163 -20.81 -52.79 -5.20
N GLU A 1164 -21.52 -53.90 -5.37
CA GLU A 1164 -22.92 -54.03 -4.92
C GLU A 1164 -23.01 -54.57 -3.48
N SER A 1165 -21.96 -55.25 -2.99
CA SER A 1165 -21.94 -55.84 -1.65
C SER A 1165 -21.64 -54.84 -0.54
N ASN A 1166 -22.38 -54.95 0.56
CA ASN A 1166 -22.06 -54.27 1.82
C ASN A 1166 -21.00 -55.04 2.61
N VAL A 1167 -20.07 -54.31 3.23
CA VAL A 1167 -19.01 -54.88 4.08
C VAL A 1167 -19.35 -54.73 5.56
N VAL A 1168 -19.04 -55.75 6.35
CA VAL A 1168 -19.11 -55.68 7.81
C VAL A 1168 -17.78 -55.15 8.33
N ILE A 1169 -17.80 -53.96 8.92
CA ILE A 1169 -16.63 -53.34 9.54
C ILE A 1169 -16.58 -53.74 11.02
N ASN A 1170 -15.57 -54.52 11.39
CA ASN A 1170 -15.28 -54.87 12.77
C ASN A 1170 -14.61 -53.69 13.47
N ASP A 1171 -15.01 -53.44 14.73
CA ASP A 1171 -14.50 -52.36 15.57
C ASP A 1171 -14.71 -50.97 14.94
N ALA A 1172 -15.87 -50.77 14.31
CA ALA A 1172 -16.18 -49.58 13.53
C ALA A 1172 -16.17 -48.27 14.34
N ASP A 1173 -16.28 -48.31 15.67
CA ASP A 1173 -16.24 -47.16 16.58
C ASP A 1173 -14.87 -46.96 17.27
N ALA A 1174 -13.88 -47.78 16.93
CA ALA A 1174 -12.53 -47.70 17.48
C ALA A 1174 -11.54 -46.98 16.54
N GLN A 1175 -10.38 -46.59 17.10
CA GLN A 1175 -9.28 -46.02 16.31
C GLN A 1175 -8.75 -47.01 15.24
N GLN A 1176 -8.86 -48.30 15.52
CA GLN A 1176 -8.47 -49.40 14.63
C GLN A 1176 -9.70 -50.22 14.28
N ALA A 1177 -9.90 -50.48 12.99
CA ALA A 1177 -11.02 -51.23 12.46
C ALA A 1177 -10.54 -52.22 11.39
N SER A 1178 -11.38 -53.15 10.97
CA SER A 1178 -11.07 -54.01 9.81
C SER A 1178 -12.31 -54.56 9.12
N PHE A 1179 -12.20 -54.83 7.83
CA PHE A 1179 -13.26 -55.48 7.06
C PHE A 1179 -12.68 -56.53 6.11
N VAL A 1180 -13.55 -57.40 5.58
CA VAL A 1180 -13.20 -58.39 4.56
C VAL A 1180 -13.67 -57.88 3.20
N VAL A 1181 -12.77 -57.88 2.23
CA VAL A 1181 -13.02 -57.37 0.88
C VAL A 1181 -14.06 -58.24 0.16
N PRO A 1182 -15.12 -57.65 -0.42
CA PRO A 1182 -16.13 -58.41 -1.14
C PRO A 1182 -15.55 -59.05 -2.40
N ARG A 1183 -16.17 -60.14 -2.87
CA ARG A 1183 -15.69 -60.91 -4.01
C ARG A 1183 -16.16 -60.33 -5.35
N GLU A 1184 -15.78 -59.08 -5.61
CA GLU A 1184 -16.20 -58.31 -6.79
C GLU A 1184 -14.99 -57.63 -7.48
N SER A 1185 -14.17 -58.42 -8.16
CA SER A 1185 -12.99 -57.93 -8.89
C SER A 1185 -13.34 -56.82 -9.91
N GLY A 1186 -12.47 -55.81 -10.00
CA GLY A 1186 -12.65 -54.62 -10.84
C GLY A 1186 -13.57 -53.55 -10.24
N LYS A 1187 -14.18 -53.79 -9.07
CA LYS A 1187 -15.01 -52.81 -8.37
C LYS A 1187 -14.24 -52.07 -7.28
N LYS A 1188 -14.88 -51.06 -6.70
CA LYS A 1188 -14.35 -50.21 -5.63
C LYS A 1188 -15.31 -50.16 -4.45
N VAL A 1189 -14.73 -50.17 -3.26
CA VAL A 1189 -15.40 -49.92 -1.97
C VAL A 1189 -14.79 -48.68 -1.32
N HIS A 1190 -15.64 -47.77 -0.87
CA HIS A 1190 -15.30 -46.51 -0.22
C HIS A 1190 -15.62 -46.61 1.26
N ILE A 1191 -14.60 -46.52 2.10
CA ILE A 1191 -14.74 -46.47 3.56
C ILE A 1191 -14.42 -45.06 4.05
N ILE A 1192 -15.29 -44.51 4.90
CA ILE A 1192 -15.11 -43.21 5.53
C ILE A 1192 -14.76 -43.42 7.00
N LEU A 1193 -13.65 -42.84 7.44
CA LEU A 1193 -13.47 -42.50 8.84
C LEU A 1193 -14.10 -41.13 9.08
N GLU A 1194 -14.98 -41.04 10.06
CA GLU A 1194 -15.47 -39.81 10.66
C GLU A 1194 -14.86 -39.69 12.07
N VAL A 1195 -14.23 -38.56 12.34
CA VAL A 1195 -13.70 -38.22 13.65
C VAL A 1195 -14.41 -36.98 14.15
N LYS A 1196 -14.93 -37.05 15.37
CA LYS A 1196 -15.63 -35.95 16.01
C LYS A 1196 -15.03 -35.66 17.37
N ASP A 1197 -14.73 -34.38 17.62
CA ASP A 1197 -14.21 -33.90 18.90
C ASP A 1197 -15.32 -33.78 19.97
N LYS A 1198 -14.93 -33.34 21.17
CA LYS A 1198 -15.84 -33.00 22.27
C LYS A 1198 -15.86 -31.51 22.59
N GLY A 1199 -15.36 -30.67 21.68
CA GLY A 1199 -15.39 -29.23 21.82
C GLY A 1199 -16.79 -28.64 21.64
N THR A 1200 -16.92 -27.32 21.77
CA THR A 1200 -18.19 -26.61 21.63
C THR A 1200 -18.07 -25.46 20.63
N PRO A 1201 -18.77 -25.52 19.47
CA PRO A 1201 -19.53 -26.66 18.97
C PRO A 1201 -18.62 -27.85 18.63
N ALA A 1202 -19.16 -29.07 18.69
CA ALA A 1202 -18.37 -30.27 18.37
C ALA A 1202 -18.13 -30.37 16.85
N LEU A 1203 -16.87 -30.43 16.43
CA LEU A 1203 -16.49 -30.43 15.01
C LEU A 1203 -16.18 -31.82 14.50
N SER A 1204 -16.33 -31.99 13.19
CA SER A 1204 -16.10 -33.27 12.51
C SER A 1204 -15.16 -33.11 11.33
N ARG A 1205 -14.22 -34.05 11.20
CA ARG A 1205 -13.36 -34.21 10.03
C ARG A 1205 -13.32 -35.67 9.63
N TYR A 1206 -12.97 -35.90 8.37
CA TYR A 1206 -13.13 -37.21 7.75
C TYR A 1206 -11.82 -37.68 7.13
N GLN A 1207 -11.76 -38.96 6.78
CA GLN A 1207 -10.81 -39.46 5.80
C GLN A 1207 -11.47 -40.57 4.97
N ARG A 1208 -11.53 -40.37 3.65
CA ARG A 1208 -12.00 -41.39 2.70
C ARG A 1208 -10.86 -42.31 2.25
N VAL A 1209 -11.07 -43.61 2.43
CA VAL A 1209 -10.22 -44.71 1.96
C VAL A 1209 -10.91 -45.38 0.78
N VAL A 1210 -10.24 -45.45 -0.37
CA VAL A 1210 -10.76 -46.11 -1.58
C VAL A 1210 -10.02 -47.43 -1.78
N CYS A 1211 -10.75 -48.53 -1.70
CA CYS A 1211 -10.21 -49.88 -1.91
C CYS A 1211 -10.57 -50.34 -3.31
N ASN A 1212 -9.56 -50.49 -4.17
CA ASN A 1212 -9.72 -51.03 -5.52
C ASN A 1212 -9.53 -52.55 -5.45
N ILE A 1213 -10.55 -53.30 -5.85
CA ILE A 1213 -10.56 -54.76 -5.81
C ILE A 1213 -9.93 -55.27 -7.10
N GLU A 1214 -8.76 -55.93 -6.99
CA GLU A 1214 -8.03 -56.54 -8.12
C GLU A 1214 -8.86 -57.62 -8.84
#